data_AF-A0A3M1PPY0-F1
#
_entry.id   AF-A0A3M1PPY0-F1
#
_cell.length_a   1.000
_cell.length_b   1.000
_cell.length_c   1.000
_cell.angle_alpha   90.00
_cell.angle_beta   90.00
_cell.angle_gamma   90.00
#
_symmetry.space_group_name_H-M   'P 1'
#
loop_
_entity.id
_entity.type
_entity.pdbx_description
1 polymer ?
#
loop_
_entity_poly.entity_id
_entity_poly.type
_entity_poly.pdbx_seq_one_letter_code
_entity_poly.pdbx_strand_id
1 'polypeptide(L)'
;MASSPASQVLASQVLYVNPATGRDDANGSQQSPYRTIGRALRRAVAGTVVQLAAGTYSTATGETFPLVIGMGVTLVGDPASKGDRLTIEGGGDYLSPTFARQSVTLRLEDKAELRGVTVVNPQPKGTGVWLEGSVGANPAARVAQCTFTRCGQGVVATGSALPEIADCVFQQNTVSGISLSRSAKGELLRNLCQQTATGITLSDSTAPLLVGNRLLQNRVGLVISGNARPVLRNNVVERNGEDGLVVVGTAAPDLGRPQDPGGNVFQNNGAADVRNGTGTELSSVGNQVNPTRVNVGALPNAKGVEFVASAVAEQIRPPVSQPIPQPMPQPQPIPQTGLTDIAGHWAEAFIAALVERSIIGGFPDGTFKPDLALTRAQFATILTRTFDLPAVRFPQGALRESPSQFVDVAPDFWAAAAIARGEEMGFLAGFPDGTFRANVNLTRVQAILALVNGLGLTGGHPGHLSTYRDRAQIPTYATIPVATATQKRLVVNHPQVDLLRPMSDITRAEVSVIIYQALVITAQTRAIPSPYLVVPDTDAVAFADTQRHWASDFIQGLVSQGAVSGFADGTFRPEAGMSRAQYAALLVNTFNPLPKRPALDFTDVPTTHWAYRAIQQAYRGKLLSGVGENQFRPDQNVRRIEVLLSLVNGLGLPPGNPLLLNRYSDRDTLPTFAQPAVASATGQRLVVNYPDITRLEPVREATRAEVTAMVYQALVQAGRSPLVFSPYIVEPEVAAQSAATQASLSVGQSSPAGSHPASRMEDLPVVVLDPGHGGTDPGVVAAGIQEKDLTLAIALTLSKLLKDYGVQTRLTRSDDRALALGDRLAAAQQTQPAPSALLSLHVNATRPPRPEVNGLETYHAPDSVDSRRLAQGIHTNLVQTLKIGDRGVRPASFAILRQPLPSVHIELGYLTSSEDRTNLGDTEYRQRLAKAIALAVVQFVKKTVG
;
A
#
# COMPACT_ATOMS: atom_id res chain seq x y z
N MET A 1 -16.30 44.21 16.96
CA MET A 1 -16.64 44.02 15.53
C MET A 1 -15.37 44.07 14.71
N ALA A 2 -14.85 42.92 14.29
CA ALA A 2 -13.90 42.77 13.19
C ALA A 2 -13.94 41.28 12.81
N SER A 3 -14.57 41.01 11.68
CA SER A 3 -14.76 39.68 11.09
C SER A 3 -13.43 39.09 10.62
N SER A 4 -13.08 37.90 11.10
CA SER A 4 -12.03 37.07 10.51
C SER A 4 -12.43 36.63 9.09
N PRO A 5 -11.50 36.57 8.13
CA PRO A 5 -11.82 36.10 6.79
C PRO A 5 -11.99 34.58 6.80
N ALA A 6 -13.19 34.14 6.41
CA ALA A 6 -13.53 32.74 6.19
C ALA A 6 -12.66 32.14 5.07
N SER A 7 -12.13 30.94 5.31
CA SER A 7 -11.52 30.10 4.28
C SER A 7 -12.58 29.72 3.25
N GLN A 8 -12.47 30.26 2.04
CA GLN A 8 -13.30 29.88 0.90
C GLN A 8 -13.05 28.42 0.51
N VAL A 9 -14.11 27.61 0.53
CA VAL A 9 -14.17 26.29 -0.09
C VAL A 9 -14.17 26.48 -1.61
N LEU A 10 -13.17 25.94 -2.32
CA LEU A 10 -13.13 25.98 -3.78
C LEU A 10 -14.20 25.05 -4.35
N ALA A 11 -15.26 25.61 -4.92
CA ALA A 11 -16.25 24.87 -5.72
C ALA A 11 -15.58 24.20 -6.94
N SER A 12 -16.10 23.06 -7.40
CA SER A 12 -15.67 22.43 -8.66
C SER A 12 -15.89 23.43 -9.81
N GLN A 13 -14.79 23.97 -10.34
CA GLN A 13 -14.85 24.97 -11.39
C GLN A 13 -15.20 24.31 -12.72
N VAL A 14 -16.27 24.78 -13.37
CA VAL A 14 -16.62 24.38 -14.74
C VAL A 14 -16.15 25.47 -15.70
N LEU A 15 -15.34 25.10 -16.69
CA LEU A 15 -14.90 25.98 -17.77
C LEU A 15 -15.58 25.57 -19.07
N TYR A 16 -16.24 26.50 -19.73
CA TYR A 16 -16.94 26.26 -21.00
C TYR A 16 -16.07 26.66 -22.18
N VAL A 17 -16.05 25.83 -23.23
CA VAL A 17 -15.31 26.09 -24.46
C VAL A 17 -16.21 25.94 -25.67
N ASN A 18 -16.25 26.95 -26.53
CA ASN A 18 -17.00 26.93 -27.78
C ASN A 18 -16.12 27.45 -28.93
N PRO A 19 -15.80 26.63 -29.94
CA PRO A 19 -14.85 26.99 -31.00
C PRO A 19 -15.43 28.01 -31.99
N ALA A 20 -16.75 28.14 -32.07
CA ALA A 20 -17.44 29.05 -32.97
C ALA A 20 -17.69 30.42 -32.34
N THR A 21 -18.16 30.46 -31.09
CA THR A 21 -18.61 31.71 -30.42
C THR A 21 -17.73 32.18 -29.27
N GLY A 22 -16.80 31.33 -28.79
CA GLY A 22 -15.92 31.66 -27.66
C GLY A 22 -14.80 32.63 -28.00
N ARG A 23 -14.17 33.18 -26.95
CA ARG A 23 -12.99 34.04 -27.04
C ARG A 23 -11.98 33.71 -25.95
N ASP A 24 -10.68 33.69 -26.26
CA ASP A 24 -9.65 33.25 -25.29
C ASP A 24 -9.25 34.32 -24.25
N ASP A 25 -9.68 35.56 -24.47
CA ASP A 25 -9.64 36.66 -23.50
C ASP A 25 -10.88 36.68 -22.56
N ALA A 26 -11.87 35.81 -22.79
CA ALA A 26 -13.05 35.67 -21.95
C ALA A 26 -12.74 35.06 -20.57
N ASN A 27 -13.78 34.91 -19.73
CA ASN A 27 -13.65 34.35 -18.38
C ASN A 27 -13.92 32.84 -18.29
N GLY A 28 -14.36 32.19 -19.37
CA GLY A 28 -14.62 30.74 -19.40
C GLY A 28 -15.94 30.32 -18.76
N SER A 29 -16.83 31.26 -18.44
CA SER A 29 -18.19 30.99 -17.97
C SER A 29 -19.09 30.51 -19.11
N GLN A 30 -20.28 30.00 -18.78
CA GLN A 30 -21.25 29.55 -19.78
C GLN A 30 -21.71 30.70 -20.71
N GLN A 31 -21.87 31.92 -20.18
CA GLN A 31 -22.23 33.09 -20.98
C GLN A 31 -21.05 33.68 -21.78
N SER A 32 -19.81 33.39 -21.36
CA SER A 32 -18.60 33.90 -21.99
C SER A 32 -17.52 32.80 -22.09
N PRO A 33 -17.74 31.80 -22.94
CA PRO A 33 -16.86 30.63 -23.02
C PRO A 33 -15.51 30.96 -23.67
N TYR A 34 -14.50 30.16 -23.35
CA TYR A 34 -13.23 30.17 -24.08
C TYR A 34 -13.43 29.71 -25.52
N ARG A 35 -12.54 30.14 -26.43
CA ARG A 35 -12.54 29.67 -27.81
C ARG A 35 -11.83 28.33 -27.94
N THR A 36 -10.68 28.19 -27.28
CA THR A 36 -9.81 27.01 -27.41
C THR A 36 -9.77 26.15 -26.15
N ILE A 37 -9.64 24.83 -26.36
CA ILE A 37 -9.42 23.83 -25.32
C ILE A 37 -8.07 24.12 -24.65
N GLY A 38 -7.03 24.43 -25.43
CA GLY A 38 -5.72 24.76 -24.90
C GLY A 38 -5.74 25.93 -23.92
N ARG A 39 -6.59 26.94 -24.14
CA ARG A 39 -6.79 28.05 -23.21
C ARG A 39 -7.43 27.60 -21.90
N ALA A 40 -8.49 26.79 -21.97
CA ALA A 40 -9.17 26.26 -20.79
C ALA A 40 -8.24 25.36 -19.96
N LEU A 41 -7.50 24.46 -20.61
CA LEU A 41 -6.58 23.54 -19.93
C LEU A 41 -5.41 24.27 -19.22
N ARG A 42 -4.94 25.40 -19.75
CA ARG A 42 -3.94 26.25 -19.06
C ARG A 42 -4.47 26.93 -17.79
N ARG A 43 -5.79 27.05 -17.64
CA ARG A 43 -6.45 27.61 -16.46
C ARG A 43 -6.93 26.53 -15.49
N ALA A 44 -7.14 25.33 -15.98
CA ALA A 44 -7.65 24.20 -15.21
C ALA A 44 -6.64 23.76 -14.13
N VAL A 45 -7.18 23.38 -12.98
CA VAL A 45 -6.47 22.73 -11.88
C VAL A 45 -7.14 21.39 -11.58
N ALA A 46 -6.55 20.57 -10.71
CA ALA A 46 -7.17 19.31 -10.31
C ALA A 46 -8.60 19.55 -9.78
N GLY A 47 -9.58 18.78 -10.28
CA GLY A 47 -11.00 18.94 -9.99
C GLY A 47 -11.77 19.88 -10.94
N THR A 48 -11.10 20.56 -11.88
CA THR A 48 -11.76 21.34 -12.93
C THR A 48 -12.44 20.43 -13.96
N VAL A 49 -13.67 20.78 -14.35
CA VAL A 49 -14.37 20.20 -15.50
C VAL A 49 -14.33 21.18 -16.66
N VAL A 50 -13.80 20.76 -17.80
CA VAL A 50 -13.81 21.54 -19.05
C VAL A 50 -14.93 20.99 -19.93
N GLN A 51 -16.02 21.74 -20.04
CA GLN A 51 -17.19 21.38 -20.83
C GLN A 51 -17.08 21.96 -22.24
N LEU A 52 -17.12 21.07 -23.23
CA LEU A 52 -17.01 21.41 -24.65
C LEU A 52 -18.39 21.53 -25.30
N ALA A 53 -18.56 22.54 -26.15
CA ALA A 53 -19.68 22.65 -27.06
C ALA A 53 -19.44 21.84 -28.33
N ALA A 54 -20.51 21.56 -29.09
CA ALA A 54 -20.39 20.96 -30.41
C ALA A 54 -19.58 21.85 -31.37
N GLY A 55 -18.81 21.23 -32.25
CA GLY A 55 -17.94 21.91 -33.20
C GLY A 55 -16.62 21.18 -33.44
N THR A 56 -15.81 21.74 -34.32
CA THR A 56 -14.46 21.25 -34.62
C THR A 56 -13.44 22.09 -33.88
N TYR A 57 -12.56 21.45 -33.14
CA TYR A 57 -11.41 22.02 -32.45
C TYR A 57 -10.14 21.57 -33.18
N SER A 58 -9.54 22.47 -33.94
CA SER A 58 -8.35 22.21 -34.76
C SER A 58 -7.41 23.41 -34.77
N THR A 59 -6.27 23.28 -35.44
CA THR A 59 -5.36 24.43 -35.68
C THR A 59 -6.07 25.57 -36.41
N ALA A 60 -7.00 25.27 -37.31
CA ALA A 60 -7.81 26.27 -38.01
C ALA A 60 -8.78 27.03 -37.07
N THR A 61 -9.17 26.43 -35.94
CA THR A 61 -10.00 27.09 -34.92
C THR A 61 -9.19 27.66 -33.76
N GLY A 62 -7.86 27.57 -33.82
CA GLY A 62 -6.92 28.19 -32.88
C GLY A 62 -6.23 27.25 -31.90
N GLU A 63 -6.44 25.93 -31.99
CA GLU A 63 -5.75 24.98 -31.11
C GLU A 63 -4.25 24.87 -31.43
N THR A 64 -3.47 24.56 -30.40
CA THR A 64 -2.06 24.19 -30.53
C THR A 64 -1.88 22.81 -29.89
N PHE A 65 -1.47 21.83 -30.70
CA PHE A 65 -1.30 20.44 -30.28
C PHE A 65 0.16 20.14 -29.87
N PRO A 66 0.41 19.15 -28.99
CA PRO A 66 -0.57 18.31 -28.30
C PRO A 66 -1.31 19.06 -27.19
N LEU A 67 -2.60 18.76 -27.01
CA LEU A 67 -3.40 19.25 -25.90
C LEU A 67 -3.13 18.39 -24.66
N VAL A 68 -2.67 19.00 -23.56
CA VAL A 68 -2.33 18.28 -22.33
C VAL A 68 -3.46 18.41 -21.32
N ILE A 69 -4.14 17.31 -21.03
CA ILE A 69 -5.13 17.24 -19.95
C ILE A 69 -4.36 16.95 -18.65
N GLY A 70 -4.26 17.98 -17.81
CA GLY A 70 -3.49 17.93 -16.57
C GLY A 70 -4.08 16.98 -15.52
N MET A 71 -3.25 16.65 -14.53
CA MET A 71 -3.61 15.73 -13.45
C MET A 71 -4.95 16.10 -12.78
N GLY A 72 -5.91 15.17 -12.77
CA GLY A 72 -7.21 15.35 -12.13
C GLY A 72 -8.19 16.30 -12.84
N VAL A 73 -7.90 16.71 -14.08
CA VAL A 73 -8.81 17.52 -14.92
C VAL A 73 -9.70 16.60 -15.75
N THR A 74 -10.98 16.95 -15.87
CA THR A 74 -11.96 16.23 -16.70
C THR A 74 -12.31 17.05 -17.94
N LEU A 75 -12.07 16.52 -19.13
CA LEU A 75 -12.52 17.09 -20.40
C LEU A 75 -13.77 16.35 -20.90
N VAL A 76 -14.89 17.06 -21.00
CA VAL A 76 -16.21 16.46 -21.29
C VAL A 76 -16.83 17.09 -22.52
N GLY A 77 -17.21 16.25 -23.48
CA GLY A 77 -18.02 16.59 -24.65
C GLY A 77 -19.47 16.11 -24.50
N ASP A 78 -19.88 15.22 -25.40
CA ASP A 78 -21.18 14.54 -25.44
C ASP A 78 -21.01 13.01 -25.30
N PRO A 79 -21.00 12.47 -24.06
CA PRO A 79 -20.80 11.05 -23.83
C PRO A 79 -21.96 10.17 -24.32
N ALA A 80 -23.17 10.73 -24.48
CA ALA A 80 -24.33 9.99 -24.95
C ALA A 80 -24.19 9.66 -26.45
N SER A 81 -23.66 10.58 -27.24
CA SER A 81 -23.40 10.39 -28.68
C SER A 81 -21.99 9.89 -28.99
N LYS A 82 -21.15 9.70 -27.97
CA LYS A 82 -19.71 9.44 -28.10
C LYS A 82 -18.96 10.49 -28.93
N GLY A 83 -19.43 11.74 -28.86
CA GLY A 83 -18.80 12.89 -29.49
C GLY A 83 -19.08 13.09 -30.98
N ASP A 84 -20.17 12.54 -31.53
CA ASP A 84 -20.50 12.60 -32.98
C ASP A 84 -20.46 14.02 -33.58
N ARG A 85 -20.86 15.04 -32.81
CA ARG A 85 -20.89 16.45 -33.24
C ARG A 85 -19.73 17.29 -32.68
N LEU A 86 -18.72 16.65 -32.11
CA LEU A 86 -17.61 17.30 -31.43
C LEU A 86 -16.30 16.62 -31.83
N THR A 87 -15.54 17.29 -32.68
CA THR A 87 -14.31 16.74 -33.25
C THR A 87 -13.10 17.53 -32.75
N ILE A 88 -12.11 16.85 -32.19
CA ILE A 88 -10.77 17.38 -31.91
C ILE A 88 -9.84 16.84 -32.99
N GLU A 89 -9.41 17.70 -33.90
CA GLU A 89 -8.65 17.33 -35.09
C GLU A 89 -7.29 18.02 -35.17
N GLY A 90 -6.23 17.22 -35.11
CA GLY A 90 -4.86 17.70 -35.27
C GLY A 90 -3.86 16.82 -34.54
N GLY A 91 -2.59 17.21 -34.58
CA GLY A 91 -1.50 16.51 -33.91
C GLY A 91 -0.29 17.41 -33.83
N GLY A 92 0.46 17.28 -32.74
CA GLY A 92 1.70 18.03 -32.53
C GLY A 92 2.82 17.12 -32.05
N ASP A 93 4.06 17.58 -32.20
CA ASP A 93 5.22 16.81 -31.78
C ASP A 93 5.24 16.61 -30.26
N TYR A 94 5.31 15.35 -29.86
CA TYR A 94 5.50 14.92 -28.49
C TYR A 94 6.71 14.01 -28.40
N LEU A 95 7.71 14.41 -27.62
CA LEU A 95 8.85 13.55 -27.32
C LEU A 95 8.48 12.66 -26.12
N SER A 96 8.15 11.39 -26.40
CA SER A 96 7.90 10.41 -25.34
C SER A 96 9.19 10.08 -24.57
N PRO A 97 9.14 9.95 -23.24
CA PRO A 97 10.22 9.41 -22.42
C PRO A 97 10.53 7.93 -22.65
N THR A 98 9.51 7.13 -22.97
CA THR A 98 9.64 5.67 -23.13
C THR A 98 9.62 5.21 -24.60
N PHE A 99 9.40 6.16 -25.51
CA PHE A 99 9.35 5.98 -26.96
C PHE A 99 10.09 7.09 -27.72
N ALA A 100 10.13 7.00 -29.06
CA ALA A 100 10.61 8.08 -29.91
C ALA A 100 9.58 9.22 -30.02
N ARG A 101 9.94 10.29 -30.73
CA ARG A 101 9.03 11.38 -31.09
C ARG A 101 7.75 10.83 -31.74
N GLN A 102 6.60 11.29 -31.27
CA GLN A 102 5.26 10.94 -31.72
C GLN A 102 4.52 12.21 -32.15
N SER A 103 3.58 12.10 -33.10
CA SER A 103 2.59 13.15 -33.33
C SER A 103 1.35 12.83 -32.49
N VAL A 104 1.00 13.67 -31.51
CA VAL A 104 -0.07 13.41 -30.53
C VAL A 104 -1.12 14.50 -30.58
N THR A 105 -2.41 14.13 -30.56
CA THR A 105 -3.53 15.08 -30.40
C THR A 105 -3.70 15.43 -28.93
N LEU A 106 -3.91 14.42 -28.07
CA LEU A 106 -4.19 14.59 -26.65
C LEU A 106 -3.20 13.79 -25.80
N ARG A 107 -2.62 14.43 -24.80
CA ARG A 107 -1.82 13.77 -23.76
C ARG A 107 -2.58 13.84 -22.45
N LEU A 108 -2.82 12.69 -21.83
CA LEU A 108 -3.48 12.61 -20.54
C LEU A 108 -2.45 12.33 -19.45
N GLU A 109 -2.51 13.13 -18.39
CA GLU A 109 -1.75 12.87 -17.15
C GLU A 109 -2.53 11.96 -16.20
N ASP A 110 -1.88 11.55 -15.11
CA ASP A 110 -2.50 10.69 -14.09
C ASP A 110 -3.80 11.31 -13.55
N LYS A 111 -4.85 10.51 -13.29
CA LYS A 111 -6.20 10.97 -12.88
C LYS A 111 -6.94 11.88 -13.87
N ALA A 112 -6.39 12.17 -15.07
CA ALA A 112 -7.11 12.94 -16.07
C ALA A 112 -8.24 12.12 -16.70
N GLU A 113 -9.35 12.77 -17.07
CA GLU A 113 -10.47 12.12 -17.74
C GLU A 113 -10.77 12.77 -19.09
N LEU A 114 -11.03 11.94 -20.11
CA LEU A 114 -11.54 12.34 -21.41
C LEU A 114 -12.83 11.60 -21.70
N ARG A 115 -13.92 12.33 -21.96
CA ARG A 115 -15.25 11.74 -22.18
C ARG A 115 -16.03 12.40 -23.30
N GLY A 116 -16.65 11.60 -24.18
CA GLY A 116 -17.66 12.11 -25.12
C GLY A 116 -17.12 12.97 -26.27
N VAL A 117 -15.95 12.66 -26.80
CA VAL A 117 -15.35 13.42 -27.91
C VAL A 117 -15.00 12.51 -29.09
N THR A 118 -15.05 13.07 -30.30
CA THR A 118 -14.41 12.47 -31.49
C THR A 118 -12.99 13.02 -31.61
N VAL A 119 -11.99 12.15 -31.76
CA VAL A 119 -10.58 12.51 -31.92
C VAL A 119 -10.08 12.03 -33.28
N VAL A 120 -9.41 12.94 -33.99
CA VAL A 120 -8.85 12.71 -35.33
C VAL A 120 -7.40 13.16 -35.37
N ASN A 121 -6.50 12.30 -35.82
CA ASN A 121 -5.11 12.65 -36.10
C ASN A 121 -4.67 12.12 -37.48
N PRO A 122 -4.84 12.93 -38.55
CA PRO A 122 -4.62 12.46 -39.90
C PRO A 122 -3.13 12.32 -40.27
N GLN A 123 -2.22 12.70 -39.37
CA GLN A 123 -0.79 12.58 -39.61
C GLN A 123 -0.40 11.10 -39.75
N PRO A 124 0.57 10.76 -40.62
CA PRO A 124 1.10 9.39 -40.70
C PRO A 124 1.59 8.91 -39.33
N LYS A 125 1.04 7.80 -38.82
CA LYS A 125 1.26 7.29 -37.44
C LYS A 125 0.87 8.27 -36.32
N GLY A 126 0.01 9.26 -36.61
CA GLY A 126 -0.53 10.19 -35.63
C GLY A 126 -1.33 9.46 -34.54
N THR A 127 -1.04 9.77 -33.28
CA THR A 127 -1.72 9.21 -32.13
C THR A 127 -2.84 10.15 -31.67
N GLY A 128 -4.05 9.62 -31.49
CA GLY A 128 -5.16 10.37 -30.91
C GLY A 128 -4.88 10.71 -29.44
N VAL A 129 -4.82 9.70 -28.57
CA VAL A 129 -4.52 9.86 -27.15
C VAL A 129 -3.24 9.13 -26.76
N TRP A 130 -2.34 9.85 -26.10
CA TRP A 130 -1.12 9.31 -25.51
C TRP A 130 -1.19 9.30 -23.99
N LEU A 131 -0.97 8.12 -23.42
CA LEU A 131 -0.97 7.83 -21.98
C LEU A 131 0.39 7.24 -21.59
N GLU A 132 1.05 7.91 -20.66
CA GLU A 132 2.37 7.50 -20.19
C GLU A 132 2.43 7.80 -18.69
N GLY A 133 1.82 6.90 -17.92
CA GLY A 133 1.55 7.09 -16.49
C GLY A 133 2.77 6.85 -15.62
N SER A 134 2.76 7.46 -14.44
CA SER A 134 3.79 7.31 -13.42
C SER A 134 3.54 6.04 -12.59
N VAL A 135 4.60 5.39 -12.10
CA VAL A 135 4.46 4.22 -11.21
C VAL A 135 3.67 4.63 -9.97
N GLY A 136 2.53 3.99 -9.70
CA GLY A 136 1.72 4.21 -8.49
C GLY A 136 0.58 5.23 -8.60
N ALA A 137 0.26 5.74 -9.79
CA ALA A 137 -0.87 6.64 -9.99
C ALA A 137 -2.24 5.95 -9.72
N ASN A 138 -2.94 6.38 -8.67
CA ASN A 138 -4.32 6.00 -8.35
C ASN A 138 -5.14 7.26 -7.94
N PRO A 139 -6.30 7.55 -8.57
CA PRO A 139 -6.91 6.84 -9.70
C PRO A 139 -6.13 6.96 -11.02
N ALA A 140 -6.40 6.03 -11.93
CA ALA A 140 -5.82 6.02 -13.28
C ALA A 140 -6.42 7.12 -14.17
N ALA A 141 -5.72 7.45 -15.26
CA ALA A 141 -6.32 8.24 -16.33
C ALA A 141 -7.44 7.44 -17.03
N ARG A 142 -8.52 8.12 -17.41
CA ARG A 142 -9.72 7.50 -17.97
C ARG A 142 -10.06 8.08 -19.34
N VAL A 143 -10.33 7.19 -20.29
CA VAL A 143 -10.84 7.52 -21.62
C VAL A 143 -12.15 6.75 -21.81
N ALA A 144 -13.27 7.46 -21.83
CA ALA A 144 -14.57 6.78 -21.86
C ALA A 144 -15.55 7.40 -22.86
N GLN A 145 -16.32 6.56 -23.55
CA GLN A 145 -17.40 7.02 -24.44
C GLN A 145 -16.88 7.99 -25.52
N CYS A 146 -15.70 7.74 -26.09
CA CYS A 146 -15.09 8.55 -27.14
C CYS A 146 -15.10 7.82 -28.48
N THR A 147 -14.96 8.57 -29.56
CA THR A 147 -14.74 8.05 -30.92
C THR A 147 -13.34 8.44 -31.40
N PHE A 148 -12.55 7.47 -31.87
CA PHE A 148 -11.23 7.68 -32.45
C PHE A 148 -11.27 7.24 -33.91
N THR A 149 -11.15 8.20 -34.83
CA THR A 149 -11.27 7.92 -36.25
C THR A 149 -10.21 8.62 -37.08
N ARG A 150 -9.80 7.97 -38.19
CA ARG A 150 -8.75 8.47 -39.08
C ARG A 150 -7.44 8.84 -38.35
N CYS A 151 -7.12 8.14 -37.27
CA CYS A 151 -5.83 8.25 -36.60
C CYS A 151 -4.82 7.25 -37.20
N GLY A 152 -3.54 7.47 -36.98
CA GLY A 152 -2.55 6.39 -37.00
C GLY A 152 -2.87 5.35 -35.94
N GLN A 153 -2.77 5.77 -34.68
CA GLN A 153 -3.12 4.98 -33.50
C GLN A 153 -4.20 5.72 -32.71
N GLY A 154 -5.27 5.04 -32.31
CA GLY A 154 -6.35 5.68 -31.56
C GLY A 154 -5.89 6.09 -30.16
N VAL A 155 -5.64 5.11 -29.30
CA VAL A 155 -5.09 5.32 -27.95
C VAL A 155 -3.82 4.49 -27.76
N VAL A 156 -2.78 5.12 -27.23
CA VAL A 156 -1.51 4.47 -26.87
C VAL A 156 -1.26 4.61 -25.39
N ALA A 157 -0.97 3.50 -24.71
CA ALA A 157 -0.57 3.46 -23.32
C ALA A 157 0.77 2.73 -23.16
N THR A 158 1.75 3.40 -22.56
CA THR A 158 3.13 2.91 -22.43
C THR A 158 3.69 3.14 -21.03
N GLY A 159 4.91 2.69 -20.78
CA GLY A 159 5.62 2.85 -19.52
C GLY A 159 4.96 2.03 -18.43
N SER A 160 4.51 2.69 -17.37
CA SER A 160 3.77 2.12 -16.25
C SER A 160 2.31 2.60 -16.21
N ALA A 161 1.77 3.06 -17.34
CA ALA A 161 0.39 3.53 -17.42
C ALA A 161 -0.61 2.46 -16.94
N LEU A 162 -1.68 2.90 -16.27
CA LEU A 162 -2.75 2.05 -15.72
C LEU A 162 -4.15 2.39 -16.29
N PRO A 163 -4.34 2.74 -17.57
CA PRO A 163 -5.57 3.41 -18.00
C PRO A 163 -6.82 2.55 -17.90
N GLU A 164 -7.96 3.20 -17.69
CA GLU A 164 -9.28 2.66 -17.99
C GLU A 164 -9.73 3.22 -19.35
N ILE A 165 -9.89 2.34 -20.35
CA ILE A 165 -10.41 2.68 -21.67
C ILE A 165 -11.73 1.94 -21.85
N ALA A 166 -12.84 2.67 -21.77
CA ALA A 166 -14.17 2.07 -21.67
C ALA A 166 -15.16 2.63 -22.69
N ASP A 167 -15.98 1.75 -23.28
CA ASP A 167 -17.13 2.11 -24.12
C ASP A 167 -16.78 3.03 -25.32
N CYS A 168 -15.52 2.98 -25.80
CA CYS A 168 -15.06 3.80 -26.92
C CYS A 168 -15.25 3.11 -28.27
N VAL A 169 -15.23 3.89 -29.36
CA VAL A 169 -15.27 3.42 -30.75
C VAL A 169 -13.97 3.81 -31.43
N PHE A 170 -13.27 2.85 -32.02
CA PHE A 170 -12.05 3.02 -32.79
C PHE A 170 -12.33 2.57 -34.22
N GLN A 171 -12.32 3.49 -35.18
CA GLN A 171 -12.67 3.16 -36.56
C GLN A 171 -11.72 3.77 -37.57
N GLN A 172 -11.42 3.06 -38.66
CA GLN A 172 -10.63 3.59 -39.77
C GLN A 172 -9.23 4.11 -39.35
N ASN A 173 -8.64 3.51 -38.31
CA ASN A 173 -7.30 3.84 -37.84
C ASN A 173 -6.25 3.04 -38.60
N THR A 174 -5.24 3.73 -39.14
CA THR A 174 -4.31 3.17 -40.13
C THR A 174 -3.26 2.22 -39.55
N VAL A 175 -3.03 2.23 -38.23
CA VAL A 175 -2.09 1.34 -37.54
C VAL A 175 -2.80 0.52 -36.46
N SER A 176 -3.43 1.17 -35.47
CA SER A 176 -4.16 0.44 -34.43
C SER A 176 -5.31 1.21 -33.81
N GLY A 177 -6.29 0.50 -33.26
CA GLY A 177 -7.28 1.10 -32.36
C GLY A 177 -6.65 1.44 -31.02
N ILE A 178 -6.21 0.42 -30.29
CA ILE A 178 -5.57 0.55 -28.97
C ILE A 178 -4.21 -0.14 -28.99
N SER A 179 -3.18 0.50 -28.42
CA SER A 179 -1.84 -0.07 -28.26
C SER A 179 -1.37 0.05 -26.81
N LEU A 180 -1.04 -1.08 -26.17
CA LEU A 180 -0.33 -1.10 -24.89
C LEU A 180 1.06 -1.71 -25.07
N SER A 181 2.06 -1.10 -24.43
CA SER A 181 3.46 -1.55 -24.49
C SER A 181 4.20 -1.34 -23.17
N ARG A 182 5.46 -1.77 -23.11
CA ARG A 182 6.32 -1.77 -21.90
C ARG A 182 5.67 -2.54 -20.75
N SER A 183 5.44 -1.88 -19.61
CA SER A 183 4.85 -2.46 -18.41
C SER A 183 3.44 -1.91 -18.16
N ALA A 184 2.80 -1.34 -19.20
CA ALA A 184 1.46 -0.80 -19.08
C ALA A 184 0.49 -1.91 -18.68
N LYS A 185 -0.32 -1.61 -17.67
CA LYS A 185 -1.45 -2.44 -17.23
C LYS A 185 -2.70 -1.58 -17.37
N GLY A 186 -3.88 -2.11 -17.14
CA GLY A 186 -5.11 -1.32 -17.28
C GLY A 186 -6.28 -2.15 -17.75
N GLU A 187 -7.39 -1.47 -17.97
CA GLU A 187 -8.67 -2.09 -18.27
C GLU A 187 -9.18 -1.60 -19.63
N LEU A 188 -9.43 -2.54 -20.53
CA LEU A 188 -10.04 -2.28 -21.84
C LEU A 188 -11.45 -2.90 -21.81
N LEU A 189 -12.47 -2.07 -21.68
CA LEU A 189 -13.83 -2.50 -21.37
C LEU A 189 -14.81 -2.09 -22.47
N ARG A 190 -15.49 -3.05 -23.09
CA ARG A 190 -16.61 -2.81 -24.03
C ARG A 190 -16.30 -1.85 -25.18
N ASN A 191 -15.05 -1.83 -25.65
CA ASN A 191 -14.65 -1.01 -26.79
C ASN A 191 -15.01 -1.70 -28.11
N LEU A 192 -15.30 -0.90 -29.14
CA LEU A 192 -15.47 -1.36 -30.51
C LEU A 192 -14.26 -0.91 -31.33
N CYS A 193 -13.46 -1.84 -31.85
CA CYS A 193 -12.44 -1.55 -32.86
C CYS A 193 -12.88 -2.13 -34.21
N GLN A 194 -13.03 -1.29 -35.22
CA GLN A 194 -13.43 -1.72 -36.55
C GLN A 194 -12.67 -1.05 -37.69
N GLN A 195 -12.48 -1.75 -38.80
CA GLN A 195 -11.82 -1.19 -39.99
C GLN A 195 -10.44 -0.57 -39.69
N THR A 196 -9.69 -1.11 -38.74
CA THR A 196 -8.32 -0.70 -38.44
C THR A 196 -7.31 -1.71 -38.97
N ALA A 197 -6.02 -1.33 -39.07
CA ALA A 197 -4.98 -2.32 -39.40
C ALA A 197 -4.81 -3.37 -38.30
N THR A 198 -4.77 -2.96 -37.03
CA THR A 198 -4.90 -3.87 -35.88
C THR A 198 -5.94 -3.35 -34.90
N GLY A 199 -6.84 -4.19 -34.41
CA GLY A 199 -7.83 -3.78 -33.41
C GLY A 199 -7.16 -3.35 -32.10
N ILE A 200 -6.47 -4.30 -31.46
CA ILE A 200 -5.68 -4.07 -30.23
C ILE A 200 -4.28 -4.69 -30.39
N THR A 201 -3.25 -3.97 -29.94
CA THR A 201 -1.87 -4.45 -29.92
C THR A 201 -1.31 -4.41 -28.50
N LEU A 202 -0.77 -5.53 -28.03
CA LEU A 202 -0.13 -5.70 -26.73
C LEU A 202 1.30 -6.20 -26.92
N SER A 203 2.28 -5.51 -26.34
CA SER A 203 3.70 -5.88 -26.46
C SER A 203 4.43 -5.86 -25.11
N ASP A 204 5.70 -6.26 -25.13
CA ASP A 204 6.61 -6.25 -23.98
C ASP A 204 6.05 -7.01 -22.77
N SER A 205 5.96 -6.41 -21.59
CA SER A 205 5.51 -7.04 -20.34
C SER A 205 4.11 -6.55 -19.91
N THR A 206 3.27 -6.20 -20.87
CA THR A 206 1.92 -5.70 -20.60
C THR A 206 1.01 -6.79 -20.02
N ALA A 207 0.12 -6.40 -19.11
CA ALA A 207 -0.84 -7.33 -18.49
C ALA A 207 -2.22 -6.67 -18.25
N PRO A 208 -2.90 -6.17 -19.31
CA PRO A 208 -4.23 -5.58 -19.17
C PRO A 208 -5.35 -6.62 -19.06
N LEU A 209 -6.48 -6.18 -18.52
CA LEU A 209 -7.75 -6.90 -18.52
C LEU A 209 -8.58 -6.44 -19.73
N LEU A 210 -8.97 -7.37 -20.60
CA LEU A 210 -9.79 -7.13 -21.79
C LEU A 210 -11.15 -7.79 -21.59
N VAL A 211 -12.21 -6.99 -21.43
CA VAL A 211 -13.57 -7.51 -21.19
C VAL A 211 -14.58 -6.91 -22.15
N GLY A 212 -15.33 -7.77 -22.85
CA GLY A 212 -16.48 -7.34 -23.66
C GLY A 212 -16.12 -6.51 -24.90
N ASN A 213 -14.85 -6.48 -25.33
CA ASN A 213 -14.45 -5.71 -26.50
C ASN A 213 -14.87 -6.42 -27.80
N ARG A 214 -15.21 -5.63 -28.82
CA ARG A 214 -15.59 -6.11 -30.15
C ARG A 214 -14.56 -5.66 -31.18
N LEU A 215 -13.86 -6.59 -31.81
CA LEU A 215 -12.80 -6.37 -32.78
C LEU A 215 -13.24 -6.92 -34.14
N LEU A 216 -13.84 -6.06 -34.97
CA LEU A 216 -14.59 -6.45 -36.16
C LEU A 216 -13.98 -5.87 -37.43
N GLN A 217 -13.84 -6.65 -38.51
CA GLN A 217 -13.44 -6.10 -39.83
C GLN A 217 -12.11 -5.31 -39.83
N ASN A 218 -11.20 -5.61 -38.91
CA ASN A 218 -9.84 -5.09 -38.94
C ASN A 218 -8.99 -5.96 -39.87
N ARG A 219 -7.77 -5.55 -40.23
CA ARG A 219 -6.85 -6.48 -40.89
C ARG A 219 -6.46 -7.59 -39.92
N VAL A 220 -6.01 -7.26 -38.70
CA VAL A 220 -5.81 -8.21 -37.60
C VAL A 220 -6.64 -7.80 -36.38
N GLY A 221 -7.30 -8.73 -35.72
CA GLY A 221 -8.11 -8.43 -34.53
C GLY A 221 -7.27 -8.00 -33.32
N LEU A 222 -6.48 -8.92 -32.77
CA LEU A 222 -5.66 -8.74 -31.57
C LEU A 222 -4.27 -9.32 -31.78
N VAL A 223 -3.22 -8.53 -31.48
CA VAL A 223 -1.82 -8.98 -31.53
C VAL A 223 -1.23 -8.92 -30.13
N ILE A 224 -0.64 -10.02 -29.67
CA ILE A 224 0.00 -10.17 -28.36
C ILE A 224 1.43 -10.66 -28.56
N SER A 225 2.40 -9.91 -28.06
CA SER A 225 3.83 -10.11 -28.35
C SER A 225 4.71 -9.89 -27.13
N GLY A 226 5.99 -10.27 -27.24
CA GLY A 226 6.97 -10.13 -26.15
C GLY A 226 6.69 -11.11 -25.02
N ASN A 227 6.54 -10.61 -23.80
CA ASN A 227 6.24 -11.34 -22.57
C ASN A 227 4.85 -10.96 -22.02
N ALA A 228 3.95 -10.46 -22.86
CA ALA A 228 2.65 -9.96 -22.41
C ALA A 228 1.80 -11.09 -21.80
N ARG A 229 1.01 -10.76 -20.78
CA ARG A 229 0.15 -11.66 -20.00
C ARG A 229 -1.26 -11.09 -19.80
N PRO A 230 -1.99 -10.73 -20.86
CA PRO A 230 -3.33 -10.18 -20.72
C PRO A 230 -4.36 -11.25 -20.33
N VAL A 231 -5.46 -10.80 -19.74
CA VAL A 231 -6.64 -11.65 -19.43
C VAL A 231 -7.77 -11.27 -20.36
N LEU A 232 -8.30 -12.23 -21.12
CA LEU A 232 -9.36 -12.00 -22.10
C LEU A 232 -10.66 -12.67 -21.63
N ARG A 233 -11.71 -11.88 -21.41
CA ARG A 233 -13.06 -12.39 -21.10
C ARG A 233 -14.12 -11.79 -22.02
N ASN A 234 -14.99 -12.64 -22.57
CA ASN A 234 -16.18 -12.23 -23.32
C ASN A 234 -15.89 -11.25 -24.47
N ASN A 235 -14.72 -11.34 -25.10
CA ASN A 235 -14.39 -10.51 -26.26
C ASN A 235 -14.89 -11.17 -27.54
N VAL A 236 -15.32 -10.37 -28.52
CA VAL A 236 -15.77 -10.83 -29.83
C VAL A 236 -14.78 -10.36 -30.89
N VAL A 237 -14.11 -11.30 -31.56
CA VAL A 237 -13.06 -11.05 -32.55
C VAL A 237 -13.43 -11.75 -33.85
N GLU A 238 -14.07 -11.02 -34.75
CA GLU A 238 -14.72 -11.63 -35.91
C GLU A 238 -14.51 -10.85 -37.20
N ARG A 239 -14.56 -11.58 -38.33
CA ARG A 239 -14.55 -11.00 -39.67
C ARG A 239 -13.33 -10.12 -39.95
N ASN A 240 -12.20 -10.36 -39.29
CA ASN A 240 -10.95 -9.66 -39.58
C ASN A 240 -10.31 -10.24 -40.86
N GLY A 241 -9.65 -9.40 -41.66
CA GLY A 241 -9.17 -9.74 -43.00
C GLY A 241 -8.03 -10.76 -43.05
N GLU A 242 -7.21 -10.81 -42.01
CA GLU A 242 -6.13 -11.77 -41.80
C GLU A 242 -6.44 -12.62 -40.55
N ASP A 243 -5.74 -12.42 -39.44
CA ASP A 243 -5.92 -13.26 -38.25
C ASP A 243 -6.85 -12.60 -37.20
N GLY A 244 -7.56 -13.43 -36.44
CA GLY A 244 -8.33 -13.01 -35.27
C GLY A 244 -7.40 -12.63 -34.11
N LEU A 245 -6.77 -13.65 -33.49
CA LEU A 245 -5.76 -13.49 -32.45
C LEU A 245 -4.39 -13.94 -32.96
N VAL A 246 -3.34 -13.14 -32.75
CA VAL A 246 -1.95 -13.50 -33.01
C VAL A 246 -1.16 -13.43 -31.71
N VAL A 247 -0.50 -14.54 -31.33
CA VAL A 247 0.35 -14.62 -30.14
C VAL A 247 1.77 -15.01 -30.55
N VAL A 248 2.77 -14.21 -30.20
CA VAL A 248 4.17 -14.43 -30.60
C VAL A 248 5.16 -14.11 -29.48
N GLY A 249 6.40 -14.60 -29.62
CA GLY A 249 7.44 -14.44 -28.59
C GLY A 249 7.23 -15.41 -27.43
N THR A 250 7.25 -14.92 -26.20
CA THR A 250 6.92 -15.69 -24.99
C THR A 250 5.57 -15.30 -24.39
N ALA A 251 4.75 -14.55 -25.12
CA ALA A 251 3.44 -14.10 -24.68
C ALA A 251 2.54 -15.28 -24.25
N ALA A 252 1.80 -15.09 -23.17
CA ALA A 252 0.93 -16.13 -22.61
C ALA A 252 -0.38 -15.47 -22.15
N PRO A 253 -1.31 -15.22 -23.07
CA PRO A 253 -2.63 -14.70 -22.73
C PRO A 253 -3.45 -15.75 -21.96
N ASP A 254 -4.22 -15.29 -20.99
CA ASP A 254 -5.21 -16.13 -20.31
C ASP A 254 -6.51 -16.14 -21.12
N LEU A 255 -6.72 -17.23 -21.88
CA LEU A 255 -7.92 -17.50 -22.67
C LEU A 255 -8.94 -18.34 -21.87
N GLY A 256 -8.96 -18.24 -20.54
CA GLY A 256 -9.89 -18.98 -19.70
C GLY A 256 -9.30 -20.27 -19.13
N ARG A 257 -9.99 -20.80 -18.12
CA ARG A 257 -9.66 -22.03 -17.37
C ARG A 257 -10.94 -22.81 -17.08
N PRO A 258 -10.90 -24.11 -16.74
CA PRO A 258 -12.11 -24.92 -16.52
C PRO A 258 -13.13 -24.31 -15.56
N GLN A 259 -12.65 -23.57 -14.55
CA GLN A 259 -13.45 -22.89 -13.53
C GLN A 259 -13.66 -21.37 -13.75
N ASP A 260 -13.10 -20.80 -14.81
CA ASP A 260 -13.24 -19.39 -15.23
C ASP A 260 -13.15 -19.34 -16.76
N PRO A 261 -14.22 -19.75 -17.47
CA PRO A 261 -14.21 -19.84 -18.92
C PRO A 261 -13.99 -18.47 -19.55
N GLY A 262 -13.22 -18.45 -20.64
CA GLY A 262 -12.86 -17.23 -21.34
C GLY A 262 -14.06 -16.54 -21.99
N GLY A 263 -15.03 -17.29 -22.50
CA GLY A 263 -16.22 -16.73 -23.18
C GLY A 263 -15.89 -15.92 -24.44
N ASN A 264 -14.66 -15.98 -24.94
CA ASN A 264 -14.24 -15.21 -26.10
C ASN A 264 -14.72 -15.89 -27.39
N VAL A 265 -15.01 -15.10 -28.41
CA VAL A 265 -15.41 -15.58 -29.74
C VAL A 265 -14.35 -15.16 -30.74
N PHE A 266 -13.73 -16.13 -31.41
CA PHE A 266 -12.81 -15.95 -32.52
C PHE A 266 -13.37 -16.70 -33.72
N GLN A 267 -14.03 -16.00 -34.62
CA GLN A 267 -14.75 -16.64 -35.71
C GLN A 267 -14.71 -15.83 -37.00
N ASN A 268 -14.73 -16.53 -38.14
CA ASN A 268 -14.88 -15.93 -39.46
C ASN A 268 -13.76 -14.94 -39.81
N ASN A 269 -12.57 -15.09 -39.24
CA ASN A 269 -11.41 -14.30 -39.64
C ASN A 269 -10.87 -14.81 -40.98
N GLY A 270 -9.91 -14.14 -41.61
CA GLY A 270 -9.41 -14.47 -42.95
C GLY A 270 -8.45 -15.66 -42.97
N ALA A 271 -7.26 -15.48 -42.42
CA ALA A 271 -6.17 -16.47 -42.41
C ALA A 271 -6.31 -17.48 -41.26
N ALA A 272 -6.47 -17.03 -40.02
CA ALA A 272 -6.67 -17.89 -38.85
C ALA A 272 -7.59 -17.22 -37.82
N ASP A 273 -8.37 -17.99 -37.07
CA ASP A 273 -9.09 -17.46 -35.91
C ASP A 273 -8.11 -17.24 -34.74
N VAL A 274 -7.16 -18.16 -34.56
CA VAL A 274 -6.05 -18.03 -33.61
C VAL A 274 -4.74 -18.48 -34.25
N ARG A 275 -3.73 -17.62 -34.23
CA ARG A 275 -2.35 -17.93 -34.62
C ARG A 275 -1.46 -17.95 -33.38
N ASN A 276 -0.97 -19.13 -32.99
CA ASN A 276 0.00 -19.29 -31.92
C ASN A 276 1.40 -19.52 -32.48
N GLY A 277 2.21 -18.46 -32.52
CA GLY A 277 3.62 -18.51 -32.90
C GLY A 277 4.57 -18.61 -31.70
N THR A 278 4.09 -19.08 -30.54
CA THR A 278 4.93 -19.26 -29.33
C THR A 278 5.41 -20.71 -29.19
N GLY A 279 6.46 -20.93 -28.40
CA GLY A 279 6.92 -22.27 -28.03
C GLY A 279 6.05 -22.98 -26.98
N THR A 280 4.98 -22.33 -26.52
CA THR A 280 4.06 -22.81 -25.49
C THR A 280 2.68 -23.05 -26.07
N GLU A 281 2.04 -24.14 -25.65
CA GLU A 281 0.67 -24.43 -26.05
C GLU A 281 -0.29 -23.48 -25.31
N LEU A 282 -1.26 -22.91 -26.02
CA LEU A 282 -2.27 -22.05 -25.39
C LEU A 282 -3.45 -22.91 -24.95
N SER A 283 -3.90 -22.75 -23.71
CA SER A 283 -5.12 -23.39 -23.23
C SER A 283 -6.32 -22.50 -23.53
N SER A 284 -7.28 -23.02 -24.29
CA SER A 284 -8.55 -22.36 -24.61
C SER A 284 -9.67 -23.05 -23.88
N VAL A 285 -10.33 -22.36 -22.94
CA VAL A 285 -11.40 -22.94 -22.12
C VAL A 285 -12.64 -22.07 -22.19
N GLY A 286 -13.75 -22.64 -22.67
CA GLY A 286 -15.01 -21.92 -22.82
C GLY A 286 -14.99 -20.79 -23.86
N ASN A 287 -14.08 -20.83 -24.82
CA ASN A 287 -14.09 -19.93 -25.98
C ASN A 287 -14.68 -20.62 -27.20
N GLN A 288 -15.24 -19.81 -28.10
CA GLN A 288 -15.65 -20.23 -29.42
C GLN A 288 -14.49 -19.97 -30.39
N VAL A 289 -13.77 -21.02 -30.76
CA VAL A 289 -12.67 -20.99 -31.73
C VAL A 289 -12.85 -22.20 -32.64
N ASN A 290 -12.71 -22.03 -33.95
CA ASN A 290 -12.71 -23.17 -34.86
C ASN A 290 -11.33 -23.86 -34.83
N PRO A 291 -11.21 -25.13 -34.40
CA PRO A 291 -9.93 -25.82 -34.30
C PRO A 291 -9.19 -25.93 -35.64
N THR A 292 -9.90 -26.04 -36.76
CA THR A 292 -9.27 -26.10 -38.10
C THR A 292 -8.72 -24.76 -38.56
N ARG A 293 -9.03 -23.70 -37.84
CA ARG A 293 -8.58 -22.32 -38.08
C ARG A 293 -7.56 -21.87 -37.05
N VAL A 294 -6.95 -22.81 -36.32
CA VAL A 294 -5.78 -22.58 -35.50
C VAL A 294 -4.51 -22.76 -36.34
N ASN A 295 -3.63 -21.76 -36.36
CA ASN A 295 -2.37 -21.81 -37.10
C ASN A 295 -1.17 -21.71 -36.14
N VAL A 296 -0.24 -22.67 -36.22
CA VAL A 296 0.94 -22.73 -35.33
C VAL A 296 2.18 -22.01 -35.90
N GLY A 297 2.10 -21.38 -37.08
CA GLY A 297 3.27 -20.75 -37.70
C GLY A 297 4.36 -21.76 -38.13
N ALA A 298 5.52 -21.26 -38.56
CA ALA A 298 6.59 -22.05 -39.17
C ALA A 298 7.80 -22.34 -38.26
N LEU A 299 7.67 -22.11 -36.94
CA LEU A 299 8.78 -22.34 -36.01
C LEU A 299 8.90 -23.84 -35.67
N PRO A 300 10.13 -24.39 -35.54
CA PRO A 300 10.35 -25.83 -35.28
C PRO A 300 9.69 -26.38 -34.01
N ASN A 301 9.33 -25.50 -33.05
CA ASN A 301 8.79 -25.85 -31.74
C ASN A 301 7.42 -25.19 -31.45
N ALA A 302 6.73 -24.69 -32.47
CA ALA A 302 5.44 -24.05 -32.24
C ALA A 302 4.39 -25.06 -31.79
N LYS A 303 3.64 -24.72 -30.73
CA LYS A 303 2.61 -25.59 -30.17
C LYS A 303 1.21 -25.06 -30.50
N GLY A 304 0.24 -25.97 -30.53
CA GLY A 304 -1.14 -25.70 -30.88
C GLY A 304 -1.91 -24.85 -29.88
N VAL A 305 -3.24 -24.96 -29.97
CA VAL A 305 -4.16 -24.53 -28.94
C VAL A 305 -4.80 -25.81 -28.40
N GLU A 306 -4.65 -26.03 -27.09
CA GLU A 306 -5.35 -27.09 -26.39
C GLU A 306 -6.77 -26.61 -26.08
N PHE A 307 -7.77 -27.34 -26.56
CA PHE A 307 -9.17 -27.08 -26.25
C PHE A 307 -9.57 -27.89 -25.02
N VAL A 308 -9.68 -27.21 -23.90
CA VAL A 308 -10.10 -27.84 -22.64
C VAL A 308 -11.59 -27.57 -22.46
N ALA A 309 -12.34 -28.62 -22.16
CA ALA A 309 -13.75 -28.48 -21.86
C ALA A 309 -13.95 -27.55 -20.65
N SER A 310 -14.87 -26.59 -20.78
CA SER A 310 -15.37 -25.85 -19.61
C SER A 310 -16.17 -26.82 -18.75
N ALA A 311 -15.95 -26.81 -17.43
CA ALA A 311 -16.78 -27.58 -16.53
C ALA A 311 -18.18 -26.95 -16.55
N VAL A 312 -19.12 -27.55 -17.29
CA VAL A 312 -20.54 -27.22 -17.16
C VAL A 312 -20.93 -27.54 -15.72
N ALA A 313 -21.55 -26.59 -15.04
CA ALA A 313 -22.14 -26.82 -13.74
C ALA A 313 -23.18 -27.93 -13.85
N GLU A 314 -22.80 -29.15 -13.48
CA GLU A 314 -23.72 -30.17 -13.00
C GLU A 314 -23.00 -31.16 -12.07
N GLN A 315 -23.81 -31.75 -11.21
CA GLN A 315 -23.49 -32.27 -9.89
C GLN A 315 -22.63 -33.55 -9.85
N ILE A 316 -21.88 -33.65 -8.73
CA ILE A 316 -21.46 -34.83 -7.96
C ILE A 316 -20.73 -35.96 -8.72
N ARG A 317 -19.48 -36.20 -8.33
CA ARG A 317 -18.92 -37.54 -8.06
C ARG A 317 -17.72 -37.48 -7.10
N PRO A 318 -17.46 -38.56 -6.34
CA PRO A 318 -16.92 -38.54 -4.97
C PRO A 318 -15.40 -38.31 -4.90
N PRO A 319 -14.85 -37.98 -3.71
CA PRO A 319 -13.44 -37.63 -3.58
C PRO A 319 -12.55 -38.85 -3.80
N VAL A 320 -11.57 -38.72 -4.70
CA VAL A 320 -10.40 -39.58 -4.70
C VAL A 320 -9.48 -39.09 -3.59
N SER A 321 -9.26 -39.97 -2.62
CA SER A 321 -8.46 -39.84 -1.41
C SER A 321 -7.08 -39.21 -1.64
N GLN A 322 -6.82 -38.10 -0.94
CA GLN A 322 -5.47 -37.62 -0.62
C GLN A 322 -5.20 -37.79 0.88
N PRO A 323 -3.92 -37.90 1.30
CA PRO A 323 -3.55 -38.39 2.62
C PRO A 323 -3.91 -37.40 3.74
N ILE A 324 -4.40 -37.97 4.84
CA ILE A 324 -4.84 -37.27 6.05
C ILE A 324 -3.64 -36.64 6.79
N PRO A 325 -3.65 -35.33 7.12
CA PRO A 325 -2.92 -34.80 8.25
C PRO A 325 -3.73 -35.01 9.55
N GLN A 326 -3.00 -35.32 10.62
CA GLN A 326 -3.40 -35.70 11.99
C GLN A 326 -4.58 -34.92 12.64
N PRO A 327 -5.25 -35.51 13.65
CA PRO A 327 -6.61 -35.15 14.05
C PRO A 327 -6.73 -33.72 14.57
N MET A 328 -7.63 -32.96 13.94
CA MET A 328 -8.10 -31.66 14.41
C MET A 328 -8.92 -31.82 15.71
N PRO A 329 -9.01 -30.78 16.55
CA PRO A 329 -9.85 -30.77 17.74
C PRO A 329 -11.30 -31.13 17.39
N GLN A 330 -11.98 -31.89 18.25
CA GLN A 330 -13.36 -32.33 18.02
C GLN A 330 -14.29 -31.15 17.70
N PRO A 331 -15.12 -31.24 16.63
CA PRO A 331 -16.06 -30.19 16.26
C PRO A 331 -17.14 -30.01 17.35
N GLN A 332 -17.43 -28.76 17.69
CA GLN A 332 -18.60 -28.43 18.50
C GLN A 332 -19.88 -28.78 17.72
N PRO A 333 -20.97 -29.18 18.39
CA PRO A 333 -22.24 -29.48 17.72
C PRO A 333 -22.74 -28.23 16.95
N ILE A 334 -23.13 -28.43 15.69
CA ILE A 334 -23.66 -27.38 14.82
C ILE A 334 -25.02 -26.92 15.40
N PRO A 335 -25.26 -25.61 15.56
CA PRO A 335 -26.56 -25.10 16.01
C PRO A 335 -27.70 -25.51 15.06
N GLN A 336 -28.83 -25.98 15.60
CA GLN A 336 -30.01 -26.32 14.79
C GLN A 336 -30.77 -25.04 14.42
N THR A 337 -30.82 -24.71 13.12
CA THR A 337 -31.39 -23.45 12.62
C THR A 337 -32.74 -23.58 11.92
N GLY A 338 -33.23 -24.81 11.72
CA GLY A 338 -34.48 -25.08 10.98
C GLY A 338 -34.40 -24.83 9.46
N LEU A 339 -33.22 -24.47 8.93
CA LEU A 339 -32.99 -24.25 7.50
C LEU A 339 -32.76 -25.56 6.76
N THR A 340 -33.45 -25.77 5.64
CA THR A 340 -33.50 -27.07 4.96
C THR A 340 -32.41 -27.29 3.90
N ASP A 341 -31.74 -26.24 3.44
CA ASP A 341 -30.86 -26.24 2.26
C ASP A 341 -29.38 -25.93 2.58
N ILE A 342 -29.00 -25.86 3.85
CA ILE A 342 -27.61 -25.64 4.28
C ILE A 342 -26.91 -26.92 4.73
N ALA A 343 -27.65 -28.01 4.94
CA ALA A 343 -27.09 -29.28 5.40
C ALA A 343 -26.08 -29.83 4.38
N GLY A 344 -24.84 -30.06 4.82
CA GLY A 344 -23.74 -30.52 3.97
C GLY A 344 -23.09 -29.43 3.10
N HIS A 345 -23.53 -28.16 3.23
CA HIS A 345 -22.93 -27.04 2.51
C HIS A 345 -21.61 -26.62 3.16
N TRP A 346 -20.59 -26.23 2.38
CA TRP A 346 -19.26 -25.87 2.91
C TRP A 346 -19.26 -24.71 3.92
N ALA A 347 -20.29 -23.86 3.85
CA ALA A 347 -20.50 -22.73 4.75
C ALA A 347 -21.51 -23.00 5.89
N GLU A 348 -22.01 -24.24 6.04
CA GLU A 348 -23.09 -24.60 6.98
C GLU A 348 -22.84 -24.08 8.41
N ALA A 349 -21.68 -24.40 8.98
CA ALA A 349 -21.36 -23.99 10.35
C ALA A 349 -21.29 -22.45 10.52
N PHE A 350 -20.79 -21.74 9.51
CA PHE A 350 -20.72 -20.27 9.52
C PHE A 350 -22.12 -19.65 9.42
N ILE A 351 -22.96 -20.19 8.54
CA ILE A 351 -24.35 -19.74 8.37
C ILE A 351 -25.12 -20.01 9.67
N ALA A 352 -25.02 -21.21 10.22
CA ALA A 352 -25.73 -21.60 11.43
C ALA A 352 -25.40 -20.67 12.62
N ALA A 353 -24.10 -20.38 12.82
CA ALA A 353 -23.64 -19.52 13.90
C ALA A 353 -24.07 -18.04 13.74
N LEU A 354 -24.23 -17.55 12.51
CA LEU A 354 -24.73 -16.18 12.27
C LEU A 354 -26.27 -16.09 12.37
N VAL A 355 -26.99 -17.17 12.04
CA VAL A 355 -28.46 -17.26 12.23
C VAL A 355 -28.82 -17.30 13.71
N GLU A 356 -28.10 -18.09 14.51
CA GLU A 356 -28.28 -18.14 15.97
C GLU A 356 -28.11 -16.75 16.62
N ARG A 357 -27.24 -15.93 16.05
CA ARG A 357 -27.00 -14.53 16.48
C ARG A 357 -27.97 -13.51 15.89
N SER A 358 -28.95 -13.96 15.10
CA SER A 358 -29.88 -13.09 14.39
C SER A 358 -29.22 -12.04 13.47
N ILE A 359 -27.98 -12.30 13.01
CA ILE A 359 -27.24 -11.42 12.11
C ILE A 359 -27.76 -11.60 10.67
N ILE A 360 -27.95 -12.86 10.27
CA ILE A 360 -28.52 -13.26 8.97
C ILE A 360 -29.75 -14.16 9.19
N GLY A 361 -30.60 -14.28 8.17
CA GLY A 361 -31.80 -15.12 8.22
C GLY A 361 -32.12 -15.77 6.88
N GLY A 362 -33.00 -16.78 6.92
CA GLY A 362 -33.54 -17.47 5.75
C GLY A 362 -34.77 -16.80 5.16
N PHE A 363 -35.31 -17.40 4.10
CA PHE A 363 -36.54 -17.04 3.42
C PHE A 363 -37.76 -17.66 4.13
N PRO A 364 -38.98 -17.13 3.91
CA PRO A 364 -40.21 -17.68 4.50
C PRO A 364 -40.49 -19.15 4.12
N ASP A 365 -39.88 -19.64 3.04
CA ASP A 365 -39.96 -21.02 2.57
C ASP A 365 -39.06 -21.99 3.37
N GLY A 366 -38.35 -21.50 4.41
CA GLY A 366 -37.47 -22.30 5.25
C GLY A 366 -36.08 -22.54 4.66
N THR A 367 -35.74 -21.88 3.54
CA THR A 367 -34.42 -22.02 2.88
C THR A 367 -33.52 -20.81 3.16
N PHE A 368 -32.21 -20.97 3.00
CA PHE A 368 -31.22 -19.89 3.08
C PHE A 368 -30.74 -19.41 1.72
N LYS A 369 -30.76 -20.26 0.69
CA LYS A 369 -30.24 -20.04 -0.68
C LYS A 369 -28.77 -19.61 -0.67
N PRO A 370 -27.84 -20.47 -0.20
CA PRO A 370 -26.44 -20.10 0.04
C PRO A 370 -25.70 -19.58 -1.20
N ASP A 371 -26.03 -20.06 -2.39
CA ASP A 371 -25.35 -19.69 -3.64
C ASP A 371 -25.97 -18.48 -4.35
N LEU A 372 -27.04 -17.91 -3.81
CA LEU A 372 -27.67 -16.72 -4.38
C LEU A 372 -26.80 -15.48 -4.14
N ALA A 373 -26.64 -14.64 -5.16
CA ALA A 373 -25.90 -13.39 -5.08
C ALA A 373 -26.58 -12.37 -4.14
N LEU A 374 -25.78 -11.51 -3.52
CA LEU A 374 -26.24 -10.44 -2.62
C LEU A 374 -26.19 -9.08 -3.29
N THR A 375 -27.27 -8.31 -3.12
CA THR A 375 -27.30 -6.88 -3.49
C THR A 375 -26.56 -6.02 -2.48
N ARG A 376 -26.14 -4.82 -2.91
CA ARG A 376 -25.53 -3.81 -2.05
C ARG A 376 -26.41 -3.43 -0.85
N ALA A 377 -27.73 -3.34 -1.05
CA ALA A 377 -28.70 -3.06 0.01
C ALA A 377 -28.76 -4.18 1.06
N GLN A 378 -28.82 -5.43 0.62
CA GLN A 378 -28.80 -6.57 1.54
C GLN A 378 -27.51 -6.64 2.34
N PHE A 379 -26.36 -6.41 1.69
CA PHE A 379 -25.07 -6.35 2.36
C PHE A 379 -25.02 -5.24 3.43
N ALA A 380 -25.57 -4.06 3.15
CA ALA A 380 -25.68 -2.98 4.14
C ALA A 380 -26.44 -3.42 5.40
N THR A 381 -27.56 -4.13 5.25
CA THR A 381 -28.32 -4.64 6.41
C THR A 381 -27.56 -5.67 7.24
N ILE A 382 -26.71 -6.49 6.60
CA ILE A 382 -25.87 -7.46 7.31
C ILE A 382 -24.82 -6.70 8.12
N LEU A 383 -24.15 -5.71 7.52
CA LEU A 383 -23.12 -4.91 8.21
C LEU A 383 -23.67 -4.21 9.45
N THR A 384 -24.83 -3.57 9.36
CA THR A 384 -25.42 -2.81 10.48
C THR A 384 -26.01 -3.68 11.58
N ARG A 385 -26.39 -4.93 11.28
CA ARG A 385 -26.73 -5.92 12.30
C ARG A 385 -25.50 -6.55 12.95
N THR A 386 -24.36 -6.55 12.24
CA THR A 386 -23.13 -7.18 12.71
C THR A 386 -22.29 -6.24 13.57
N PHE A 387 -22.14 -4.98 13.14
CA PHE A 387 -21.20 -4.03 13.73
C PHE A 387 -21.93 -2.78 14.22
N ASP A 388 -21.49 -2.28 15.38
CA ASP A 388 -21.88 -0.98 15.91
C ASP A 388 -20.62 -0.15 16.19
N LEU A 389 -20.13 0.53 15.15
CA LEU A 389 -18.95 1.38 15.24
C LEU A 389 -19.33 2.86 15.39
N PRO A 390 -18.53 3.67 16.09
CA PRO A 390 -18.72 5.12 16.12
C PRO A 390 -18.67 5.70 14.70
N ALA A 391 -19.46 6.75 14.45
CA ALA A 391 -19.41 7.44 13.16
C ALA A 391 -17.98 7.97 12.90
N VAL A 392 -17.44 7.66 11.72
CA VAL A 392 -16.08 8.06 11.34
C VAL A 392 -16.07 9.57 11.07
N ARG A 393 -15.29 10.32 11.85
CA ARG A 393 -14.99 11.74 11.55
C ARG A 393 -13.84 11.81 10.55
N PHE A 394 -14.14 12.18 9.31
CA PHE A 394 -13.11 12.35 8.27
C PHE A 394 -12.15 13.49 8.65
N PRO A 395 -10.82 13.28 8.64
CA PRO A 395 -9.85 14.35 8.86
C PRO A 395 -9.67 15.17 7.58
N GLN A 396 -10.64 16.03 7.29
CA GLN A 396 -10.56 17.17 6.37
C GLN A 396 -11.86 17.97 6.50
N GLY A 397 -11.93 18.87 7.48
CA GLY A 397 -12.63 20.17 7.49
C GLY A 397 -13.99 20.40 6.80
N ALA A 398 -14.74 19.39 6.37
CA ALA A 398 -16.12 19.53 5.93
C ALA A 398 -16.99 18.89 7.00
N LEU A 399 -17.64 19.73 7.81
CA LEU A 399 -18.84 19.31 8.52
C LEU A 399 -19.85 18.86 7.45
N ARG A 400 -19.95 17.55 7.17
CA ARG A 400 -21.16 17.00 6.55
C ARG A 400 -22.20 16.89 7.66
N GLU A 401 -22.97 17.95 7.84
CA GLU A 401 -24.01 18.01 8.89
C GLU A 401 -25.26 17.16 8.58
N SER A 402 -25.22 16.26 7.57
CA SER A 402 -26.28 15.26 7.36
C SER A 402 -25.76 14.06 6.56
N PRO A 403 -26.23 12.83 6.84
CA PRO A 403 -25.92 11.66 6.02
C PRO A 403 -26.38 11.89 4.58
N SER A 404 -25.52 11.55 3.62
CA SER A 404 -25.78 11.71 2.19
C SER A 404 -27.04 10.93 1.81
N GLN A 405 -28.13 11.60 1.46
CA GLN A 405 -29.21 10.93 0.74
C GLN A 405 -28.70 10.65 -0.68
N PHE A 406 -28.36 9.39 -0.95
CA PHE A 406 -28.00 8.97 -2.29
C PHE A 406 -29.17 9.24 -3.24
N VAL A 407 -28.88 9.79 -4.42
CA VAL A 407 -29.92 10.30 -5.33
C VAL A 407 -30.88 9.22 -5.85
N ASP A 408 -30.47 7.96 -5.76
CA ASP A 408 -31.20 6.76 -6.18
C ASP A 408 -31.72 5.91 -5.01
N VAL A 409 -31.63 6.39 -3.77
CA VAL A 409 -32.18 5.73 -2.58
C VAL A 409 -33.28 6.60 -2.00
N ALA A 410 -34.53 6.21 -2.24
CA ALA A 410 -35.68 6.89 -1.68
C ALA A 410 -35.67 6.81 -0.14
N PRO A 411 -36.15 7.84 0.60
CA PRO A 411 -36.18 7.82 2.06
C PRO A 411 -36.98 6.66 2.67
N ASP A 412 -37.99 6.16 1.96
CA ASP A 412 -38.83 5.02 2.33
C ASP A 412 -38.31 3.68 1.79
N PHE A 413 -37.16 3.67 1.10
CA PHE A 413 -36.54 2.43 0.65
C PHE A 413 -36.19 1.55 1.87
N TRP A 414 -36.56 0.27 1.81
CA TRP A 414 -36.49 -0.64 2.95
C TRP A 414 -35.11 -0.75 3.61
N ALA A 415 -34.02 -0.49 2.89
CA ALA A 415 -32.65 -0.50 3.41
C ALA A 415 -32.03 0.90 3.59
N ALA A 416 -32.78 1.99 3.42
CA ALA A 416 -32.26 3.36 3.47
C ALA A 416 -31.49 3.64 4.77
N ALA A 417 -32.08 3.28 5.92
CA ALA A 417 -31.43 3.45 7.23
C ALA A 417 -30.15 2.62 7.36
N ALA A 418 -30.15 1.38 6.85
CA ALA A 418 -28.96 0.52 6.90
C ALA A 418 -27.83 1.03 5.99
N ILE A 419 -28.19 1.58 4.82
CA ILE A 419 -27.25 2.18 3.88
C ILE A 419 -26.58 3.41 4.52
N ALA A 420 -27.38 4.31 5.10
CA ALA A 420 -26.86 5.50 5.79
C ALA A 420 -25.94 5.11 6.95
N ARG A 421 -26.37 4.17 7.80
CA ARG A 421 -25.57 3.71 8.93
C ARG A 421 -24.28 3.00 8.49
N GLY A 422 -24.32 2.23 7.40
CA GLY A 422 -23.13 1.59 6.83
C GLY A 422 -22.11 2.61 6.27
N GLU A 423 -22.58 3.75 5.75
CA GLU A 423 -21.71 4.87 5.36
C GLU A 423 -21.09 5.55 6.60
N GLU A 424 -21.90 5.87 7.62
CA GLU A 424 -21.42 6.50 8.86
C GLU A 424 -20.31 5.69 9.54
N MET A 425 -20.45 4.36 9.54
CA MET A 425 -19.45 3.45 10.12
C MET A 425 -18.23 3.24 9.22
N GLY A 426 -18.20 3.81 8.01
CA GLY A 426 -17.06 3.73 7.08
C GLY A 426 -16.97 2.42 6.29
N PHE A 427 -17.98 1.56 6.33
CA PHE A 427 -18.00 0.32 5.55
C PHE A 427 -18.39 0.55 4.09
N LEU A 428 -19.31 1.48 3.84
CA LEU A 428 -19.91 1.69 2.52
C LEU A 428 -19.67 3.11 2.02
N ALA A 429 -19.59 3.24 0.71
CA ALA A 429 -19.56 4.51 0.01
C ALA A 429 -20.46 4.43 -1.23
N GLY A 430 -21.05 5.57 -1.60
CA GLY A 430 -21.69 5.75 -2.89
C GLY A 430 -20.68 5.94 -4.02
N PHE A 431 -21.20 5.98 -5.23
CA PHE A 431 -20.45 6.27 -6.43
C PHE A 431 -20.24 7.80 -6.57
N PRO A 432 -19.20 8.24 -7.30
CA PRO A 432 -18.94 9.67 -7.52
C PRO A 432 -20.08 10.45 -8.18
N ASP A 433 -21.01 9.76 -8.86
CA ASP A 433 -22.23 10.34 -9.44
C ASP A 433 -23.35 10.58 -8.42
N GLY A 434 -23.10 10.33 -7.13
CA GLY A 434 -24.06 10.50 -6.05
C GLY A 434 -25.03 9.32 -5.86
N THR A 435 -24.90 8.25 -6.65
CA THR A 435 -25.74 7.05 -6.54
C THR A 435 -25.18 6.03 -5.55
N PHE A 436 -26.02 5.18 -4.97
CA PHE A 436 -25.63 4.01 -4.17
C PHE A 436 -25.78 2.70 -4.94
N ARG A 437 -26.70 2.63 -5.90
CA ARG A 437 -27.04 1.45 -6.72
C ARG A 437 -27.47 0.26 -5.87
N ALA A 438 -28.47 0.49 -5.03
CA ALA A 438 -28.93 -0.42 -3.97
C ALA A 438 -29.24 -1.85 -4.42
N ASN A 439 -29.84 -2.01 -5.60
CA ASN A 439 -30.30 -3.31 -6.13
C ASN A 439 -29.25 -4.01 -7.00
N VAL A 440 -28.07 -3.42 -7.20
CA VAL A 440 -26.98 -4.05 -7.96
C VAL A 440 -26.26 -5.06 -7.06
N ASN A 441 -25.91 -6.21 -7.63
CA ASN A 441 -25.14 -7.23 -6.94
C ASN A 441 -23.76 -6.69 -6.55
N LEU A 442 -23.30 -7.07 -5.37
CA LEU A 442 -21.99 -6.70 -4.85
C LEU A 442 -20.96 -7.70 -5.38
N THR A 443 -19.80 -7.22 -5.85
CA THR A 443 -18.70 -8.11 -6.19
C THR A 443 -17.90 -8.54 -4.96
N ARG A 444 -17.20 -9.67 -5.05
CA ARG A 444 -16.34 -10.19 -3.98
C ARG A 444 -15.31 -9.17 -3.53
N VAL A 445 -14.67 -8.45 -4.45
CA VAL A 445 -13.68 -7.42 -4.09
C VAL A 445 -14.29 -6.20 -3.39
N GLN A 446 -15.52 -5.82 -3.74
CA GLN A 446 -16.23 -4.72 -3.09
C GLN A 446 -16.61 -5.08 -1.64
N ALA A 447 -17.02 -6.32 -1.40
CA ALA A 447 -17.29 -6.81 -0.03
C ALA A 447 -16.03 -6.82 0.85
N ILE A 448 -14.91 -7.30 0.30
CA ILE A 448 -13.61 -7.30 0.99
C ILE A 448 -13.16 -5.86 1.31
N LEU A 449 -13.26 -4.96 0.33
CA LEU A 449 -12.90 -3.55 0.51
C LEU A 449 -13.74 -2.90 1.63
N ALA A 450 -15.04 -3.13 1.62
CA ALA A 450 -15.96 -2.59 2.63
C ALA A 450 -15.57 -3.03 4.05
N LEU A 451 -15.27 -4.32 4.24
CA LEU A 451 -14.86 -4.85 5.54
C LEU A 451 -13.49 -4.34 5.98
N VAL A 452 -12.51 -4.29 5.08
CA VAL A 452 -11.16 -3.78 5.41
C VAL A 452 -11.22 -2.31 5.83
N ASN A 453 -11.98 -1.50 5.10
CA ASN A 453 -12.13 -0.07 5.40
C ASN A 453 -12.92 0.17 6.69
N GLY A 454 -14.10 -0.43 6.81
CA GLY A 454 -14.97 -0.21 7.97
C GLY A 454 -14.37 -0.69 9.28
N LEU A 455 -13.58 -1.78 9.25
CA LEU A 455 -12.86 -2.29 10.41
C LEU A 455 -11.50 -1.62 10.64
N GLY A 456 -11.07 -0.70 9.76
CA GLY A 456 -9.77 -0.04 9.85
C GLY A 456 -8.59 -1.00 9.77
N LEU A 457 -8.72 -2.11 9.04
CA LEU A 457 -7.66 -3.10 8.90
C LEU A 457 -6.53 -2.53 8.04
N THR A 458 -5.29 -2.70 8.51
CA THR A 458 -4.08 -2.20 7.82
C THR A 458 -2.95 -3.24 7.86
N GLY A 459 -1.88 -2.94 7.12
CA GLY A 459 -0.63 -3.70 7.14
C GLY A 459 -0.47 -4.74 6.04
N GLY A 460 -1.37 -4.79 5.05
CA GLY A 460 -1.31 -5.70 3.91
C GLY A 460 -0.13 -5.46 2.97
N HIS A 461 0.65 -6.50 2.66
CA HIS A 461 1.72 -6.47 1.66
C HIS A 461 1.27 -7.07 0.30
N PRO A 462 1.46 -6.40 -0.85
CA PRO A 462 1.09 -6.93 -2.18
C PRO A 462 1.68 -8.30 -2.51
N GLY A 463 2.81 -8.67 -1.92
CA GLY A 463 3.42 -10.00 -2.07
C GLY A 463 2.51 -11.14 -1.62
N HIS A 464 1.61 -10.91 -0.65
CA HIS A 464 0.61 -11.92 -0.24
C HIS A 464 -0.44 -12.20 -1.32
N LEU A 465 -0.57 -11.35 -2.34
CA LEU A 465 -1.45 -11.62 -3.47
C LEU A 465 -0.90 -12.72 -4.38
N SER A 466 0.38 -13.09 -4.24
CA SER A 466 0.97 -14.25 -4.95
C SER A 466 0.24 -15.56 -4.63
N THR A 467 -0.44 -15.64 -3.48
CA THR A 467 -1.35 -16.72 -3.10
C THR A 467 -2.47 -16.92 -4.13
N TYR A 468 -2.88 -15.88 -4.85
CA TYR A 468 -3.95 -15.97 -5.84
C TYR A 468 -3.43 -16.11 -7.27
N ARG A 469 -3.93 -17.10 -8.00
CA ARG A 469 -3.61 -17.33 -9.42
C ARG A 469 -4.33 -16.34 -10.35
N ASP A 470 -5.44 -15.79 -9.89
CA ASP A 470 -6.25 -14.77 -10.56
C ASP A 470 -6.00 -13.36 -10.00
N ARG A 471 -4.89 -13.15 -9.28
CA ARG A 471 -4.51 -11.83 -8.74
C ARG A 471 -4.48 -10.70 -9.78
N ALA A 472 -4.31 -11.04 -11.06
CA ALA A 472 -4.37 -10.08 -12.16
C ALA A 472 -5.78 -9.48 -12.37
N GLN A 473 -6.83 -10.14 -11.87
CA GLN A 473 -8.20 -9.63 -11.87
C GLN A 473 -8.49 -8.70 -10.68
N ILE A 474 -7.57 -8.56 -9.71
CA ILE A 474 -7.74 -7.65 -8.57
C ILE A 474 -7.59 -6.22 -9.08
N PRO A 475 -8.63 -5.36 -8.97
CA PRO A 475 -8.52 -3.97 -9.35
C PRO A 475 -7.42 -3.27 -8.55
N THR A 476 -6.66 -2.35 -9.17
CA THR A 476 -5.50 -1.72 -8.53
C THR A 476 -5.88 -1.02 -7.22
N TYR A 477 -7.04 -0.36 -7.14
CA TYR A 477 -7.53 0.29 -5.92
C TYR A 477 -7.77 -0.70 -4.77
N ALA A 478 -7.98 -1.98 -5.08
CA ALA A 478 -8.21 -3.05 -4.13
C ALA A 478 -6.96 -3.87 -3.82
N THR A 479 -5.80 -3.55 -4.43
CA THR A 479 -4.53 -4.29 -4.22
C THR A 479 -4.16 -4.37 -2.73
N ILE A 480 -4.08 -3.21 -2.06
CA ILE A 480 -3.71 -3.16 -0.63
C ILE A 480 -4.83 -3.69 0.27
N PRO A 481 -6.12 -3.35 0.03
CA PRO A 481 -7.21 -3.93 0.79
C PRO A 481 -7.29 -5.46 0.70
N VAL A 482 -7.17 -6.04 -0.49
CA VAL A 482 -7.18 -7.50 -0.66
C VAL A 482 -5.94 -8.13 -0.04
N ALA A 483 -4.75 -7.52 -0.19
CA ALA A 483 -3.55 -7.99 0.48
C ALA A 483 -3.70 -7.97 2.01
N THR A 484 -4.32 -6.92 2.54
CA THR A 484 -4.63 -6.77 3.97
C THR A 484 -5.61 -7.84 4.42
N ALA A 485 -6.72 -8.04 3.71
CA ALA A 485 -7.70 -9.08 4.01
C ALA A 485 -7.07 -10.48 4.00
N THR A 486 -6.19 -10.74 3.02
CA THR A 486 -5.47 -12.01 2.89
C THR A 486 -4.55 -12.23 4.10
N GLN A 487 -3.75 -11.22 4.45
CA GLN A 487 -2.82 -11.28 5.59
C GLN A 487 -3.55 -11.40 6.93
N LYS A 488 -4.72 -10.78 7.07
CA LYS A 488 -5.57 -10.88 8.27
C LYS A 488 -6.40 -12.16 8.31
N ARG A 489 -6.26 -13.06 7.34
CA ARG A 489 -7.05 -14.31 7.20
C ARG A 489 -8.56 -14.05 7.15
N LEU A 490 -8.95 -12.92 6.57
CA LEU A 490 -10.35 -12.56 6.32
C LEU A 490 -10.91 -13.32 5.12
N VAL A 491 -10.05 -13.66 4.15
CA VAL A 491 -10.47 -14.28 2.89
C VAL A 491 -10.64 -15.79 3.06
N VAL A 492 -11.79 -16.30 2.62
CA VAL A 492 -12.06 -17.73 2.48
C VAL A 492 -12.47 -17.97 1.03
N ASN A 493 -11.79 -18.90 0.36
CA ASN A 493 -12.01 -19.20 -1.05
C ASN A 493 -12.43 -20.66 -1.21
N HIS A 494 -13.66 -20.86 -1.66
CA HIS A 494 -14.24 -22.18 -1.91
C HIS A 494 -14.45 -22.41 -3.42
N PRO A 495 -14.15 -23.61 -3.95
CA PRO A 495 -13.45 -24.73 -3.28
C PRO A 495 -11.91 -24.57 -3.30
N GLN A 496 -11.39 -23.64 -4.10
CA GLN A 496 -9.95 -23.47 -4.33
C GLN A 496 -9.40 -22.27 -3.56
N VAL A 497 -8.54 -22.52 -2.57
CA VAL A 497 -7.99 -21.47 -1.69
C VAL A 497 -7.18 -20.40 -2.44
N ASP A 498 -6.60 -20.75 -3.59
CA ASP A 498 -5.74 -19.91 -4.43
C ASP A 498 -6.48 -19.17 -5.56
N LEU A 499 -7.82 -19.12 -5.52
CA LEU A 499 -8.65 -18.40 -6.49
C LEU A 499 -9.59 -17.41 -5.78
N LEU A 500 -9.31 -16.11 -5.94
CA LEU A 500 -10.04 -15.06 -5.23
C LEU A 500 -11.40 -14.72 -5.86
N ARG A 501 -11.52 -14.79 -7.19
CA ARG A 501 -12.65 -14.38 -8.03
C ARG A 501 -13.10 -12.93 -7.74
N PRO A 502 -12.21 -11.94 -7.81
CA PRO A 502 -12.48 -10.60 -7.29
C PRO A 502 -13.67 -9.89 -7.96
N MET A 503 -13.93 -10.18 -9.24
CA MET A 503 -14.97 -9.51 -10.03
C MET A 503 -16.30 -10.27 -10.08
N SER A 504 -16.38 -11.48 -9.50
CA SER A 504 -17.63 -12.23 -9.42
C SER A 504 -18.56 -11.63 -8.37
N ASP A 505 -19.87 -11.74 -8.62
CA ASP A 505 -20.89 -11.44 -7.62
C ASP A 505 -20.67 -12.33 -6.39
N ILE A 506 -20.73 -11.72 -5.20
CA ILE A 506 -20.55 -12.45 -3.95
C ILE A 506 -21.85 -13.15 -3.53
N THR A 507 -21.76 -14.40 -3.10
CA THR A 507 -22.94 -15.18 -2.67
C THR A 507 -23.25 -14.99 -1.19
N ARG A 508 -24.45 -15.41 -0.77
CA ARG A 508 -24.88 -15.40 0.63
C ARG A 508 -23.99 -16.22 1.54
N ALA A 509 -23.53 -17.39 1.08
CA ALA A 509 -22.59 -18.21 1.81
C ALA A 509 -21.23 -17.51 1.98
N GLU A 510 -20.71 -16.92 0.90
CA GLU A 510 -19.42 -16.23 0.93
C GLU A 510 -19.44 -15.02 1.85
N VAL A 511 -20.51 -14.21 1.81
CA VAL A 511 -20.71 -13.10 2.76
C VAL A 511 -20.79 -13.60 4.20
N SER A 512 -21.52 -14.68 4.46
CA SER A 512 -21.65 -15.25 5.80
C SER A 512 -20.28 -15.63 6.37
N VAL A 513 -19.42 -16.22 5.53
CA VAL A 513 -18.10 -16.64 5.97
C VAL A 513 -17.17 -15.45 6.22
N ILE A 514 -17.09 -14.47 5.31
CA ILE A 514 -16.21 -13.29 5.52
C ILE A 514 -16.68 -12.42 6.70
N ILE A 515 -18.00 -12.33 6.95
CA ILE A 515 -18.55 -11.65 8.13
C ILE A 515 -18.17 -12.40 9.40
N TYR A 516 -18.30 -13.74 9.41
CA TYR A 516 -17.86 -14.53 10.55
C TYR A 516 -16.35 -14.36 10.81
N GLN A 517 -15.51 -14.37 9.76
CA GLN A 517 -14.08 -14.12 9.91
C GLN A 517 -13.78 -12.71 10.43
N ALA A 518 -14.54 -11.70 10.01
CA ALA A 518 -14.44 -10.35 10.57
C ALA A 518 -14.75 -10.31 12.08
N LEU A 519 -15.76 -11.06 12.54
CA LEU A 519 -16.05 -11.22 13.97
C LEU A 519 -14.92 -11.94 14.72
N VAL A 520 -14.25 -12.91 14.09
CA VAL A 520 -13.06 -13.59 14.66
C VAL A 520 -11.89 -12.60 14.78
N ILE A 521 -11.60 -11.84 13.73
CA ILE A 521 -10.50 -10.86 13.67
C ILE A 521 -10.70 -9.74 14.72
N THR A 522 -11.95 -9.37 14.98
CA THR A 522 -12.30 -8.37 16.01
C THR A 522 -12.52 -8.97 17.41
N ALA A 523 -12.15 -10.25 17.60
CA ALA A 523 -12.25 -10.99 18.86
C ALA A 523 -13.67 -11.10 19.45
N GLN A 524 -14.71 -11.02 18.62
CA GLN A 524 -16.11 -11.13 19.01
C GLN A 524 -16.63 -12.59 19.00
N THR A 525 -15.94 -13.50 18.30
CA THR A 525 -16.27 -14.94 18.29
C THR A 525 -15.02 -15.80 18.13
N ARG A 526 -15.14 -17.08 18.44
CA ARG A 526 -14.08 -18.08 18.21
C ARG A 526 -14.06 -18.52 16.74
N ALA A 527 -12.87 -18.85 16.24
CA ALA A 527 -12.69 -19.35 14.88
C ALA A 527 -13.38 -20.71 14.68
N ILE A 528 -14.10 -20.85 13.56
CA ILE A 528 -14.57 -22.14 13.06
C ILE A 528 -13.49 -22.67 12.10
N PRO A 529 -12.97 -23.89 12.28
CA PRO A 529 -12.02 -24.47 11.37
C PRO A 529 -12.61 -24.61 9.96
N SER A 530 -11.83 -24.24 8.94
CA SER A 530 -12.22 -24.38 7.54
C SER A 530 -11.01 -24.72 6.68
N PRO A 531 -11.09 -25.75 5.81
CA PRO A 531 -10.03 -26.06 4.85
C PRO A 531 -9.94 -25.01 3.73
N TYR A 532 -10.93 -24.12 3.63
CA TYR A 532 -11.02 -23.08 2.60
C TYR A 532 -10.44 -21.73 3.07
N LEU A 533 -9.94 -21.66 4.31
CA LEU A 533 -9.32 -20.46 4.86
C LEU A 533 -8.02 -20.15 4.13
N VAL A 534 -7.90 -18.93 3.60
CA VAL A 534 -6.67 -18.51 2.93
C VAL A 534 -5.63 -18.12 3.97
N VAL A 535 -4.54 -18.89 4.01
CA VAL A 535 -3.38 -18.62 4.87
C VAL A 535 -2.21 -18.28 3.95
N PRO A 536 -1.82 -16.99 3.82
CA PRO A 536 -0.71 -16.63 2.96
C PRO A 536 0.62 -17.12 3.56
N ASP A 537 1.56 -17.44 2.67
CA ASP A 537 2.94 -17.75 3.06
C ASP A 537 3.57 -16.51 3.72
N THR A 538 3.99 -16.66 4.98
CA THR A 538 4.58 -15.60 5.78
C THR A 538 6.02 -15.28 5.40
N ASP A 539 6.66 -16.14 4.60
CA ASP A 539 8.06 -15.98 4.19
C ASP A 539 8.23 -15.16 2.90
N ALA A 540 7.13 -14.85 2.19
CA ALA A 540 7.13 -14.21 0.87
C ALA A 540 7.44 -12.69 0.84
N VAL A 541 8.00 -12.11 1.92
CA VAL A 541 8.15 -10.64 2.07
C VAL A 541 9.61 -10.15 2.04
N ALA A 542 10.62 -11.02 2.10
CA ALA A 542 12.01 -10.56 2.15
C ALA A 542 12.76 -10.80 0.83
N PHE A 543 13.44 -9.77 0.32
CA PHE A 543 14.53 -10.02 -0.63
C PHE A 543 15.50 -10.99 0.03
N ALA A 544 15.95 -12.01 -0.70
CA ALA A 544 16.75 -13.10 -0.14
C ALA A 544 17.98 -12.61 0.64
N ASP A 545 18.56 -11.49 0.21
CA ASP A 545 19.75 -10.84 0.77
C ASP A 545 19.46 -9.79 1.86
N THR A 546 18.20 -9.63 2.30
CA THR A 546 17.81 -8.64 3.33
C THR A 546 17.20 -9.26 4.59
N GLN A 547 16.96 -10.58 4.61
CA GLN A 547 16.25 -11.28 5.70
C GLN A 547 16.87 -11.07 7.09
N ARG A 548 18.20 -10.95 7.17
CA ARG A 548 18.95 -10.74 8.42
C ARG A 548 19.82 -9.48 8.39
N HIS A 549 19.52 -8.58 7.46
CA HIS A 549 20.32 -7.38 7.22
C HIS A 549 19.91 -6.27 8.19
N TRP A 550 20.87 -5.51 8.74
CA TRP A 550 20.59 -4.45 9.72
C TRP A 550 19.60 -3.37 9.23
N ALA A 551 19.57 -3.16 7.92
CA ALA A 551 18.69 -2.19 7.27
C ALA A 551 17.31 -2.76 6.86
N SER A 552 17.00 -4.02 7.18
CA SER A 552 15.82 -4.73 6.65
C SER A 552 14.52 -3.94 6.87
N ASP A 553 14.29 -3.43 8.08
CA ASP A 553 13.07 -2.70 8.41
C ASP A 553 12.92 -1.39 7.63
N PHE A 554 14.02 -0.67 7.40
CA PHE A 554 14.00 0.57 6.59
C PHE A 554 13.73 0.26 5.12
N ILE A 555 14.37 -0.80 4.59
CA ILE A 555 14.18 -1.25 3.21
C ILE A 555 12.73 -1.67 3.02
N GLN A 556 12.20 -2.52 3.91
CA GLN A 556 10.80 -2.96 3.89
C GLN A 556 9.83 -1.78 3.99
N GLY A 557 10.12 -0.82 4.87
CA GLY A 557 9.33 0.40 5.01
C GLY A 557 9.21 1.17 3.70
N LEU A 558 10.32 1.38 2.99
CA LEU A 558 10.31 2.07 1.69
C LEU A 558 9.71 1.21 0.55
N VAL A 559 9.89 -0.11 0.57
CA VAL A 559 9.23 -1.02 -0.39
C VAL A 559 7.72 -0.98 -0.24
N SER A 560 7.21 -1.02 1.00
CA SER A 560 5.78 -0.98 1.31
C SER A 560 5.11 0.31 0.80
N GLN A 561 5.88 1.38 0.64
CA GLN A 561 5.44 2.67 0.11
C GLN A 561 5.70 2.83 -1.40
N GLY A 562 6.29 1.82 -2.05
CA GLY A 562 6.68 1.87 -3.45
C GLY A 562 7.84 2.82 -3.76
N ALA A 563 8.57 3.29 -2.74
CA ALA A 563 9.68 4.24 -2.90
C ALA A 563 10.94 3.57 -3.46
N VAL A 564 11.16 2.29 -3.16
CA VAL A 564 12.24 1.44 -3.70
C VAL A 564 11.72 0.09 -4.17
N SER A 565 12.44 -0.52 -5.11
CA SER A 565 12.22 -1.89 -5.58
C SER A 565 13.53 -2.68 -5.58
N GLY A 566 13.42 -4.02 -5.58
CA GLY A 566 14.55 -4.92 -5.79
C GLY A 566 14.87 -5.16 -7.26
N PHE A 567 15.84 -6.04 -7.49
CA PHE A 567 16.29 -6.49 -8.80
C PHE A 567 15.48 -7.70 -9.29
N ALA A 568 15.57 -7.99 -10.59
CA ALA A 568 14.81 -9.06 -11.23
C ALA A 568 15.15 -10.48 -10.73
N ASP A 569 16.30 -10.63 -10.07
CA ASP A 569 16.77 -11.86 -9.43
C ASP A 569 16.21 -12.05 -7.99
N GLY A 570 15.36 -11.13 -7.51
CA GLY A 570 14.78 -11.19 -6.17
C GLY A 570 15.67 -10.62 -5.05
N THR A 571 16.78 -9.95 -5.40
CA THR A 571 17.70 -9.31 -4.43
C THR A 571 17.44 -7.81 -4.28
N PHE A 572 17.88 -7.20 -3.17
CA PHE A 572 17.92 -5.74 -2.99
C PHE A 572 19.31 -5.14 -3.21
N ARG A 573 20.35 -5.96 -3.06
CA ARG A 573 21.78 -5.64 -3.04
C ARG A 573 22.12 -4.52 -2.04
N PRO A 574 21.85 -4.72 -0.73
CA PRO A 574 21.96 -3.66 0.27
C PRO A 574 23.36 -3.06 0.39
N GLU A 575 24.41 -3.86 0.12
CA GLU A 575 25.82 -3.44 0.22
C GLU A 575 26.37 -2.74 -1.03
N ALA A 576 25.64 -2.75 -2.14
CA ALA A 576 26.09 -2.08 -3.35
C ALA A 576 25.98 -0.55 -3.18
N GLY A 577 26.90 0.20 -3.79
CA GLY A 577 26.79 1.67 -3.88
C GLY A 577 25.53 2.09 -4.64
N MET A 578 24.95 3.23 -4.25
CA MET A 578 23.81 3.81 -4.97
C MET A 578 24.27 4.93 -5.91
N SER A 579 23.94 4.83 -7.21
CA SER A 579 24.29 5.89 -8.16
C SER A 579 23.47 7.17 -7.91
N ARG A 580 24.00 8.32 -8.30
CA ARG A 580 23.30 9.62 -8.21
C ARG A 580 21.98 9.62 -8.96
N ALA A 581 21.88 8.91 -10.08
CA ALA A 581 20.64 8.70 -10.81
C ALA A 581 19.62 7.86 -10.03
N GLN A 582 20.04 6.77 -9.39
CA GLN A 582 19.20 5.95 -8.50
C GLN A 582 18.71 6.73 -7.28
N TYR A 583 19.59 7.52 -6.68
CA TYR A 583 19.23 8.38 -5.55
C TYR A 583 18.22 9.47 -5.95
N ALA A 584 18.38 10.09 -7.12
CA ALA A 584 17.39 11.04 -7.64
C ALA A 584 16.01 10.41 -7.80
N ALA A 585 15.93 9.20 -8.35
CA ALA A 585 14.67 8.46 -8.48
C ALA A 585 14.04 8.14 -7.12
N LEU A 586 14.84 7.69 -6.15
CA LEU A 586 14.39 7.45 -4.78
C LEU A 586 13.80 8.71 -4.14
N LEU A 587 14.50 9.85 -4.20
CA LEU A 587 14.02 11.09 -3.61
C LEU A 587 12.72 11.59 -4.25
N VAL A 588 12.58 11.46 -5.57
CA VAL A 588 11.36 11.85 -6.28
C VAL A 588 10.19 10.94 -5.91
N ASN A 589 10.38 9.63 -5.89
CA ASN A 589 9.34 8.69 -5.48
C ASN A 589 8.93 8.88 -4.01
N THR A 590 9.86 9.29 -3.15
CA THR A 590 9.64 9.45 -1.71
C THR A 590 9.00 10.79 -1.35
N PHE A 591 9.50 11.89 -1.91
CA PHE A 591 9.15 13.25 -1.49
C PHE A 591 8.36 14.04 -2.52
N ASN A 592 8.30 13.58 -3.78
CA ASN A 592 7.65 14.27 -4.90
C ASN A 592 7.86 15.80 -4.88
N PRO A 593 9.12 16.27 -4.92
CA PRO A 593 9.43 17.65 -4.60
C PRO A 593 8.94 18.60 -5.69
N LEU A 594 8.31 19.71 -5.25
CA LEU A 594 7.88 20.80 -6.11
C LEU A 594 9.07 21.66 -6.56
N PRO A 595 9.03 22.24 -7.78
CA PRO A 595 10.14 23.03 -8.31
C PRO A 595 10.34 24.35 -7.54
N LYS A 596 11.56 24.55 -7.01
CA LYS A 596 12.04 25.73 -6.27
C LYS A 596 13.19 26.47 -6.97
N ARG A 597 13.73 25.93 -8.07
CA ARG A 597 14.69 26.58 -8.97
C ARG A 597 14.43 26.22 -10.43
N PRO A 598 14.92 27.01 -11.41
CA PRO A 598 14.84 26.69 -12.83
C PRO A 598 15.46 25.34 -13.16
N ALA A 599 15.07 24.76 -14.30
CA ALA A 599 15.74 23.58 -14.84
C ALA A 599 17.16 23.95 -15.31
N LEU A 600 18.08 23.00 -15.25
CA LEU A 600 19.44 23.12 -15.79
C LEU A 600 19.72 21.88 -16.64
N ASP A 601 20.11 22.08 -17.89
CA ASP A 601 20.47 20.98 -18.77
C ASP A 601 21.91 20.54 -18.50
N PHE A 602 22.05 19.37 -17.86
CA PHE A 602 23.34 18.76 -17.59
C PHE A 602 23.89 18.14 -18.88
N THR A 603 25.14 18.47 -19.22
CA THR A 603 25.78 18.01 -20.46
C THR A 603 26.01 16.50 -20.50
N ASP A 604 26.08 15.86 -19.34
CA ASP A 604 26.30 14.43 -19.15
C ASP A 604 25.03 13.65 -18.78
N VAL A 605 23.85 14.29 -18.85
CA VAL A 605 22.56 13.61 -18.69
C VAL A 605 21.71 13.88 -19.93
N PRO A 606 21.83 13.03 -20.97
CA PRO A 606 20.95 13.12 -22.13
C PRO A 606 19.48 13.07 -21.73
N THR A 607 18.60 13.73 -22.49
CA THR A 607 17.14 13.68 -22.25
C THR A 607 16.57 12.25 -22.33
N THR A 608 17.28 11.34 -22.99
CA THR A 608 16.98 9.91 -23.10
C THR A 608 17.48 9.07 -21.92
N HIS A 609 18.30 9.63 -21.02
CA HIS A 609 18.77 8.93 -19.83
C HIS A 609 17.59 8.56 -18.94
N TRP A 610 17.51 7.30 -18.48
CA TRP A 610 16.35 6.77 -17.74
C TRP A 610 15.97 7.62 -16.50
N ALA A 611 16.97 8.22 -15.84
CA ALA A 611 16.77 9.09 -14.68
C ALA A 611 16.64 10.58 -15.02
N TYR A 612 16.68 11.01 -16.29
CA TYR A 612 16.71 12.44 -16.66
C TYR A 612 15.60 13.24 -15.96
N ARG A 613 14.36 12.74 -15.98
CA ARG A 613 13.22 13.39 -15.30
C ARG A 613 13.36 13.44 -13.79
N ALA A 614 13.77 12.34 -13.17
CA ALA A 614 13.97 12.28 -11.73
C ALA A 614 15.10 13.23 -11.30
N ILE A 615 16.19 13.29 -12.08
CA ILE A 615 17.31 14.21 -11.89
C ILE A 615 16.83 15.65 -12.00
N GLN A 616 16.07 16.01 -13.05
CA GLN A 616 15.51 17.35 -13.22
C GLN A 616 14.57 17.72 -12.07
N GLN A 617 13.70 16.82 -11.64
CA GLN A 617 12.75 17.11 -10.56
C GLN A 617 13.46 17.24 -9.20
N ALA A 618 14.36 16.32 -8.84
CA ALA A 618 15.17 16.42 -7.63
C ALA A 618 16.07 17.68 -7.64
N TYR A 619 16.62 18.03 -8.81
CA TYR A 619 17.38 19.26 -8.99
C TYR A 619 16.52 20.49 -8.74
N ARG A 620 15.41 20.64 -9.46
CA ARG A 620 14.49 21.77 -9.33
C ARG A 620 13.92 21.88 -7.92
N GLY A 621 13.69 20.75 -7.25
CA GLY A 621 13.25 20.66 -5.86
C GLY A 621 14.27 21.06 -4.81
N LYS A 622 15.52 21.40 -5.21
CA LYS A 622 16.67 21.66 -4.33
C LYS A 622 17.08 20.48 -3.43
N LEU A 623 16.66 19.27 -3.78
CA LEU A 623 17.07 18.03 -3.09
C LEU A 623 18.41 17.50 -3.60
N LEU A 624 18.76 17.73 -4.87
CA LEU A 624 20.06 17.36 -5.44
C LEU A 624 20.65 18.50 -6.25
N SER A 625 21.98 18.62 -6.32
CA SER A 625 22.69 19.59 -7.16
C SER A 625 23.64 18.91 -8.13
N GLY A 626 24.01 19.61 -9.21
CA GLY A 626 25.06 19.18 -10.12
C GLY A 626 26.45 19.18 -9.49
N VAL A 627 27.40 18.60 -10.20
CA VAL A 627 28.83 18.62 -9.91
C VAL A 627 29.48 19.65 -10.84
N GLY A 628 29.80 20.84 -10.33
CA GLY A 628 30.27 21.95 -11.16
C GLY A 628 29.13 22.66 -11.92
N GLU A 629 29.47 23.44 -12.95
CA GLU A 629 28.50 24.33 -13.61
C GLU A 629 27.42 23.59 -14.40
N ASN A 630 27.77 22.55 -15.18
CA ASN A 630 26.83 21.86 -16.08
C ASN A 630 26.95 20.32 -16.11
N GLN A 631 27.51 19.67 -15.09
CA GLN A 631 27.57 18.19 -15.01
C GLN A 631 26.72 17.67 -13.83
N PHE A 632 26.17 16.47 -13.95
CA PHE A 632 25.44 15.79 -12.88
C PHE A 632 26.11 14.50 -12.42
N ARG A 633 26.80 13.78 -13.30
CA ARG A 633 27.45 12.48 -13.11
C ARG A 633 26.48 11.38 -12.66
N PRO A 634 25.56 10.94 -13.51
CA PRO A 634 24.44 10.07 -13.12
C PRO A 634 24.86 8.69 -12.60
N ASP A 635 25.94 8.12 -13.14
CA ASP A 635 26.43 6.78 -12.77
C ASP A 635 27.42 6.79 -11.59
N GLN A 636 27.86 7.97 -11.16
CA GLN A 636 28.73 8.08 -9.99
C GLN A 636 27.91 7.77 -8.72
N ASN A 637 28.49 6.98 -7.80
CA ASN A 637 27.85 6.69 -6.51
C ASN A 637 27.80 7.94 -5.61
N VAL A 638 26.70 8.09 -4.88
CA VAL A 638 26.56 9.16 -3.87
C VAL A 638 27.44 8.88 -2.67
N ARG A 639 28.04 9.91 -2.10
CA ARG A 639 28.78 9.82 -0.82
C ARG A 639 27.84 10.03 0.37
N ARG A 640 28.19 9.48 1.53
CA ARG A 640 27.40 9.64 2.78
C ARG A 640 27.10 11.11 3.09
N ILE A 641 28.10 11.99 2.96
CA ILE A 641 27.92 13.42 3.21
C ILE A 641 26.96 14.08 2.21
N GLU A 642 26.93 13.63 0.96
CA GLU A 642 26.06 14.18 -0.08
C GLU A 642 24.59 13.82 0.20
N VAL A 643 24.32 12.63 0.74
CA VAL A 643 22.97 12.21 1.16
C VAL A 643 22.46 13.10 2.30
N LEU A 644 23.30 13.35 3.32
CA LEU A 644 22.92 14.20 4.45
C LEU A 644 22.69 15.66 4.03
N LEU A 645 23.59 16.22 3.22
CA LEU A 645 23.43 17.56 2.65
C LEU A 645 22.17 17.66 1.79
N SER A 646 21.91 16.64 0.98
CA SER A 646 20.73 16.54 0.12
C SER A 646 19.44 16.59 0.95
N LEU A 647 19.31 15.76 1.98
CA LEU A 647 18.12 15.70 2.83
C LEU A 647 17.93 16.99 3.64
N VAL A 648 18.98 17.49 4.30
CA VAL A 648 18.89 18.71 5.14
C VAL A 648 18.50 19.92 4.31
N ASN A 649 19.18 20.15 3.17
CA ASN A 649 18.91 21.30 2.33
C ASN A 649 17.57 21.16 1.58
N GLY A 650 17.27 19.97 1.06
CA GLY A 650 16.06 19.75 0.28
C GLY A 650 14.77 19.83 1.10
N LEU A 651 14.83 19.34 2.35
CA LEU A 651 13.72 19.40 3.30
C LEU A 651 13.68 20.73 4.07
N GLY A 652 14.69 21.58 3.94
CA GLY A 652 14.76 22.89 4.60
C GLY A 652 14.90 22.78 6.11
N LEU A 653 15.68 21.81 6.60
CA LEU A 653 15.86 21.59 8.03
C LEU A 653 16.74 22.71 8.64
N PRO A 654 16.44 23.17 9.86
CA PRO A 654 17.20 24.24 10.49
C PRO A 654 18.63 23.77 10.84
N PRO A 655 19.62 24.68 10.91
CA PRO A 655 20.98 24.35 11.34
C PRO A 655 20.98 23.67 12.72
N GLY A 656 21.79 22.62 12.88
CA GLY A 656 21.88 21.90 14.16
C GLY A 656 22.95 22.44 15.09
N ASN A 657 22.90 22.01 16.36
CA ASN A 657 23.90 22.36 17.36
C ASN A 657 25.27 21.74 17.01
N PRO A 658 26.34 22.55 16.80
CA PRO A 658 27.66 22.04 16.46
C PRO A 658 28.25 21.05 17.47
N LEU A 659 27.84 21.11 18.75
CA LEU A 659 28.28 20.15 19.78
C LEU A 659 27.89 18.71 19.45
N LEU A 660 26.86 18.49 18.64
CA LEU A 660 26.46 17.16 18.18
C LEU A 660 27.51 16.50 17.30
N LEU A 661 28.46 17.25 16.73
CA LEU A 661 29.57 16.69 15.97
C LEU A 661 30.56 15.91 16.85
N ASN A 662 30.55 16.14 18.17
CA ASN A 662 31.37 15.38 19.13
C ASN A 662 30.95 13.90 19.23
N ARG A 663 29.82 13.52 18.63
CA ARG A 663 29.37 12.13 18.50
C ARG A 663 30.25 11.33 17.53
N TYR A 664 30.97 12.00 16.63
CA TYR A 664 31.77 11.36 15.60
C TYR A 664 33.26 11.40 15.93
N SER A 665 33.89 10.23 16.00
CA SER A 665 35.34 10.06 16.20
C SER A 665 36.15 10.59 15.02
N ASP A 666 35.56 10.59 13.82
CA ASP A 666 36.14 11.07 12.58
C ASP A 666 35.65 12.48 12.18
N ARG A 667 35.11 13.26 13.14
CA ARG A 667 34.60 14.62 12.90
C ARG A 667 35.63 15.56 12.27
N ASP A 668 36.91 15.34 12.51
CA ASP A 668 37.99 16.18 11.97
C ASP A 668 38.18 15.96 10.46
N THR A 669 37.64 14.87 9.90
CA THR A 669 37.57 14.62 8.45
C THR A 669 36.40 15.34 7.78
N LEU A 670 35.50 15.96 8.55
CA LEU A 670 34.29 16.57 8.04
C LEU A 670 34.58 17.95 7.43
N PRO A 671 34.28 18.16 6.14
CA PRO A 671 34.50 19.46 5.51
C PRO A 671 33.72 20.57 6.22
N THR A 672 34.36 21.73 6.44
CA THR A 672 33.79 22.86 7.20
C THR A 672 32.41 23.28 6.70
N PHE A 673 32.21 23.29 5.37
CA PHE A 673 30.92 23.66 4.77
C PHE A 673 29.78 22.68 5.09
N ALA A 674 30.08 21.43 5.44
CA ALA A 674 29.09 20.38 5.70
C ALA A 674 28.79 20.20 7.20
N GLN A 675 29.61 20.76 8.08
CA GLN A 675 29.44 20.68 9.54
C GLN A 675 28.04 21.11 10.02
N PRO A 676 27.45 22.24 9.57
CA PRO A 676 26.12 22.65 10.04
C PRO A 676 25.02 21.66 9.62
N ALA A 677 25.14 21.09 8.41
CA ALA A 677 24.16 20.15 7.89
C ALA A 677 24.25 18.80 8.60
N VAL A 678 25.45 18.31 8.90
CA VAL A 678 25.61 17.06 9.68
C VAL A 678 25.13 17.25 11.12
N ALA A 679 25.42 18.39 11.75
CA ALA A 679 24.86 18.72 13.06
C ALA A 679 23.32 18.74 13.02
N SER A 680 22.73 19.32 11.97
CA SER A 680 21.27 19.32 11.75
C SER A 680 20.73 17.91 11.59
N ALA A 681 21.30 17.11 10.68
CA ALA A 681 20.89 15.74 10.44
C ALA A 681 20.99 14.86 11.71
N THR A 682 22.02 15.06 12.52
CA THR A 682 22.20 14.37 13.81
C THR A 682 21.11 14.79 14.80
N GLY A 683 20.86 16.10 14.92
CA GLY A 683 19.78 16.64 15.76
C GLY A 683 18.39 16.14 15.36
N GLN A 684 18.19 15.90 14.07
CA GLN A 684 16.96 15.39 13.47
C GLN A 684 16.95 13.85 13.34
N ARG A 685 17.86 13.11 14.01
CA ARG A 685 17.92 11.62 13.98
C ARG A 685 17.94 11.02 12.56
N LEU A 686 18.46 11.76 11.58
CA LEU A 686 18.55 11.29 10.19
C LEU A 686 19.78 10.41 9.96
N VAL A 687 20.82 10.59 10.75
CA VAL A 687 22.08 9.87 10.59
C VAL A 687 21.93 8.44 11.09
N VAL A 688 22.21 7.48 10.21
CA VAL A 688 22.26 6.05 10.53
C VAL A 688 23.64 5.52 10.19
N ASN A 689 24.38 5.07 11.21
CA ASN A 689 25.78 4.65 11.13
C ASN A 689 25.88 3.17 11.54
N TYR A 690 26.28 2.32 10.59
CA TYR A 690 26.47 0.89 10.81
C TYR A 690 27.92 0.50 10.45
N PRO A 691 28.55 -0.40 11.22
CA PRO A 691 28.10 -0.92 12.51
C PRO A 691 28.42 0.04 13.68
N ASP A 692 29.38 0.95 13.50
CA ASP A 692 29.84 1.88 14.55
C ASP A 692 29.12 3.22 14.45
N ILE A 693 28.24 3.49 15.42
CA ILE A 693 27.46 4.73 15.47
C ILE A 693 28.30 6.00 15.57
N THR A 694 29.56 5.89 16.03
CA THR A 694 30.48 7.00 16.24
C THR A 694 31.39 7.30 15.05
N ARG A 695 31.22 6.60 13.92
CA ARG A 695 32.00 6.80 12.69
C ARG A 695 31.09 7.22 11.55
N LEU A 696 31.27 8.43 11.03
CA LEU A 696 30.42 8.96 9.96
C LEU A 696 30.88 8.54 8.56
N GLU A 697 32.19 8.46 8.36
CA GLU A 697 32.89 8.20 7.09
C GLU A 697 32.40 9.11 5.95
N PRO A 698 32.49 10.44 6.12
CA PRO A 698 31.72 11.40 5.31
C PRO A 698 32.02 11.35 3.81
N VAL A 699 33.27 11.01 3.43
CA VAL A 699 33.72 11.01 2.03
C VAL A 699 33.56 9.66 1.33
N ARG A 700 33.15 8.60 2.03
CA ARG A 700 32.93 7.26 1.45
C ARG A 700 31.62 7.23 0.63
N GLU A 701 31.61 6.42 -0.42
CA GLU A 701 30.37 6.06 -1.15
C GLU A 701 29.37 5.38 -0.22
N ALA A 702 28.11 5.83 -0.24
CA ALA A 702 27.04 5.28 0.57
C ALA A 702 26.45 4.03 -0.10
N THR A 703 26.22 2.99 0.70
CA THR A 703 25.54 1.78 0.24
C THR A 703 24.04 2.02 0.10
N ARG A 704 23.36 1.18 -0.68
CA ARG A 704 21.90 1.25 -0.86
C ARG A 704 21.16 1.16 0.47
N ALA A 705 21.61 0.29 1.38
CA ALA A 705 21.07 0.17 2.73
C ALA A 705 21.17 1.49 3.52
N GLU A 706 22.35 2.10 3.53
CA GLU A 706 22.61 3.37 4.23
C GLU A 706 21.72 4.50 3.70
N VAL A 707 21.63 4.63 2.37
CA VAL A 707 20.76 5.64 1.74
C VAL A 707 19.31 5.39 2.11
N THR A 708 18.82 4.15 2.02
CA THR A 708 17.43 3.84 2.39
C THR A 708 17.12 4.11 3.85
N ALA A 709 18.05 3.82 4.76
CA ALA A 709 17.86 4.07 6.18
C ALA A 709 17.72 5.57 6.48
N MET A 710 18.61 6.41 5.90
CA MET A 710 18.57 7.86 6.08
C MET A 710 17.33 8.50 5.43
N VAL A 711 16.93 8.05 4.23
CA VAL A 711 15.71 8.52 3.55
C VAL A 711 14.45 8.12 4.32
N TYR A 712 14.40 6.90 4.87
CA TYR A 712 13.29 6.47 5.71
C TYR A 712 13.22 7.29 7.01
N GLN A 713 14.36 7.58 7.65
CA GLN A 713 14.38 8.48 8.82
C GLN A 713 13.86 9.89 8.49
N ALA A 714 14.14 10.39 7.28
CA ALA A 714 13.56 11.66 6.85
C ALA A 714 12.02 11.61 6.71
N LEU A 715 11.45 10.47 6.28
CA LEU A 715 9.99 10.29 6.30
C LEU A 715 9.42 10.20 7.71
N VAL A 716 10.13 9.55 8.63
CA VAL A 716 9.76 9.48 10.05
C VAL A 716 9.72 10.89 10.65
N GLN A 717 10.76 11.70 10.41
CA GLN A 717 10.80 13.09 10.88
C GLN A 717 9.68 13.96 10.29
N ALA A 718 9.29 13.69 9.04
CA ALA A 718 8.16 14.35 8.40
C ALA A 718 6.79 13.84 8.90
N GLY A 719 6.74 12.86 9.81
CA GLY A 719 5.50 12.24 10.28
C GLY A 719 4.79 11.38 9.21
N ARG A 720 5.50 11.02 8.13
CA ARG A 720 4.98 10.30 6.96
C ARG A 720 5.26 8.80 7.01
N SER A 721 5.96 8.30 8.02
CA SER A 721 6.26 6.88 8.19
C SER A 721 6.37 6.48 9.66
N PRO A 722 6.03 5.23 10.02
CA PRO A 722 6.23 4.70 11.36
C PRO A 722 7.70 4.70 11.76
N LEU A 723 7.98 4.88 13.05
CA LEU A 723 9.34 4.74 13.60
C LEU A 723 9.91 3.35 13.30
N VAL A 724 11.13 3.30 12.76
CA VAL A 724 11.94 2.07 12.66
C VAL A 724 12.97 2.09 13.78
N PHE A 725 13.08 0.98 14.50
CA PHE A 725 13.83 0.90 15.75
C PHE A 725 15.20 0.26 15.56
N SER A 726 16.12 0.96 14.93
CA SER A 726 17.51 0.50 14.76
C SER A 726 18.45 1.01 15.87
N PRO A 727 19.43 0.22 16.35
CA PRO A 727 20.51 0.70 17.24
C PRO A 727 21.53 1.58 16.50
N TYR A 728 21.47 1.61 15.16
CA TYR A 728 22.39 2.34 14.31
C TYR A 728 21.96 3.79 14.05
N ILE A 729 20.79 4.21 14.54
CA ILE A 729 20.34 5.61 14.47
C ILE A 729 21.13 6.43 15.49
N VAL A 730 21.78 7.50 15.03
CA VAL A 730 22.57 8.37 15.90
C VAL A 730 21.65 9.30 16.68
N GLU A 731 21.56 9.08 17.98
CA GLU A 731 20.73 9.89 18.88
C GLU A 731 21.38 11.24 19.23
N PRO A 732 20.60 12.33 19.29
CA PRO A 732 21.07 13.63 19.74
C PRO A 732 21.11 13.67 21.27
N GLU A 733 22.24 13.35 21.89
CA GLU A 733 22.44 13.58 23.33
C GLU A 733 23.70 14.42 23.58
N VAL A 734 23.52 15.52 24.34
CA VAL A 734 24.60 16.28 24.98
C VAL A 734 24.49 16.00 26.48
N ALA A 735 25.30 15.09 27.01
CA ALA A 735 25.36 14.88 28.46
C ALA A 735 26.30 15.91 29.11
N ALA A 736 25.71 16.72 30.01
CA ALA A 736 26.32 17.40 31.16
C ALA A 736 27.53 18.33 30.95
N GLN A 737 27.26 19.62 30.74
CA GLN A 737 28.07 20.72 31.31
C GLN A 737 27.16 21.76 31.97
N SER A 738 26.57 21.41 33.11
CA SER A 738 25.95 22.38 34.01
C SER A 738 26.05 21.91 35.47
N ALA A 739 27.29 21.78 35.96
CA ALA A 739 27.56 21.63 37.39
C ALA A 739 28.77 22.43 37.88
N ALA A 740 29.42 23.26 37.03
CA ALA A 740 30.63 23.97 37.43
C ALA A 740 30.79 25.34 36.76
N THR A 741 29.75 26.18 36.73
CA THR A 741 29.94 27.64 36.50
C THR A 741 28.77 28.48 37.05
N GLN A 742 28.38 28.23 38.31
CA GLN A 742 27.72 29.25 39.13
C GLN A 742 28.76 29.88 40.08
N ALA A 743 29.65 30.63 39.47
CA ALA A 743 30.49 31.70 40.02
C ALA A 743 31.19 32.22 38.76
N SER A 744 30.88 33.38 38.17
CA SER A 744 30.72 34.68 38.78
C SER A 744 30.30 35.70 37.68
N LEU A 745 29.67 36.81 38.10
CA LEU A 745 29.58 38.12 37.40
C LEU A 745 28.53 38.32 36.28
N SER A 746 27.30 38.62 36.70
CA SER A 746 26.59 39.92 36.57
C SER A 746 26.61 40.79 35.29
N VAL A 747 25.38 41.19 34.91
CA VAL A 747 24.88 42.42 34.25
C VAL A 747 24.82 42.50 32.71
N GLY A 748 23.62 42.74 32.15
CA GLY A 748 23.46 43.54 30.93
C GLY A 748 22.34 43.19 29.91
N GLN A 749 21.08 43.50 30.24
CA GLN A 749 19.96 44.01 29.40
C GLN A 749 19.48 43.39 28.04
N SER A 750 18.14 43.17 27.99
CA SER A 750 17.10 43.38 26.93
C SER A 750 17.26 42.67 25.55
N SER A 751 16.25 42.07 24.89
CA SER A 751 14.77 42.17 24.87
C SER A 751 14.15 40.95 24.12
N PRO A 752 12.80 40.76 24.05
CA PRO A 752 12.16 39.45 23.95
C PRO A 752 11.65 39.05 22.55
N ALA A 753 11.59 37.75 22.27
CA ALA A 753 10.70 37.14 21.28
C ALA A 753 10.16 35.81 21.82
N GLY A 754 8.83 35.67 21.86
CA GLY A 754 8.11 34.61 22.56
C GLY A 754 8.31 33.21 21.98
N SER A 755 8.58 32.26 22.87
CA SER A 755 8.58 30.82 22.63
C SER A 755 7.35 30.18 23.28
N HIS A 756 6.73 29.23 22.57
CA HIS A 756 5.82 28.25 23.17
C HIS A 756 6.57 27.40 24.22
N PRO A 757 5.95 27.03 25.36
CA PRO A 757 6.68 26.45 26.49
C PRO A 757 7.06 24.99 26.23
N ALA A 758 8.31 24.64 26.52
CA ALA A 758 8.74 23.26 26.78
C ALA A 758 8.14 22.80 28.11
N SER A 759 7.53 21.60 28.13
CA SER A 759 6.98 20.96 29.33
C SER A 759 8.05 20.82 30.42
N ARG A 760 7.69 21.10 31.68
CA ARG A 760 8.61 20.96 32.83
C ARG A 760 8.88 19.48 33.10
N MET A 761 10.08 19.16 33.57
CA MET A 761 10.53 17.78 33.86
C MET A 761 9.64 17.05 34.88
N GLU A 762 8.86 17.79 35.68
CA GLU A 762 7.90 17.29 36.67
C GLU A 762 6.63 16.67 36.05
N ASP A 763 6.35 16.92 34.76
CA ASP A 763 5.12 16.45 34.08
C ASP A 763 5.28 15.11 33.34
N LEU A 764 6.48 14.49 33.39
CA LEU A 764 6.75 13.23 32.67
C LEU A 764 6.28 11.99 33.45
N PRO A 765 5.67 10.98 32.79
CA PRO A 765 5.25 9.74 33.45
C PRO A 765 6.44 8.99 34.05
N VAL A 766 6.24 8.36 35.22
CA VAL A 766 7.26 7.59 35.93
C VAL A 766 6.99 6.09 35.81
N VAL A 767 8.01 5.29 35.51
CA VAL A 767 7.93 3.82 35.47
C VAL A 767 8.96 3.22 36.44
N VAL A 768 8.51 2.27 37.26
CA VAL A 768 9.39 1.53 38.17
C VAL A 768 9.87 0.26 37.48
N LEU A 769 11.18 0.03 37.50
CA LEU A 769 11.82 -1.16 36.95
C LEU A 769 12.39 -1.99 38.10
N ASP A 770 11.97 -3.24 38.19
CA ASP A 770 12.45 -4.22 39.17
C ASP A 770 13.29 -5.29 38.48
N PRO A 771 14.64 -5.22 38.53
CA PRO A 771 15.47 -6.33 38.13
C PRO A 771 15.34 -7.45 39.18
N GLY A 772 14.80 -8.60 38.76
CA GLY A 772 14.65 -9.80 39.59
C GLY A 772 15.94 -10.18 40.32
N HIS A 773 15.82 -10.80 41.50
CA HIS A 773 16.96 -11.33 42.29
C HIS A 773 18.01 -10.26 42.67
N GLY A 774 19.19 -10.66 43.15
CA GLY A 774 20.30 -9.76 43.54
C GLY A 774 21.05 -10.22 44.80
N GLY A 775 22.33 -9.86 44.90
CA GLY A 775 23.19 -10.23 46.02
C GLY A 775 23.38 -11.73 46.13
N THR A 776 23.00 -12.31 47.28
CA THR A 776 23.12 -13.75 47.57
C THR A 776 22.06 -14.61 46.89
N ASP A 777 21.02 -14.01 46.30
CA ASP A 777 20.02 -14.71 45.49
C ASP A 777 20.39 -14.56 44.01
N PRO A 778 20.92 -15.61 43.35
CA PRO A 778 21.32 -15.55 41.96
C PRO A 778 20.16 -15.71 40.97
N GLY A 779 18.98 -16.10 41.46
CA GLY A 779 17.89 -16.62 40.62
C GLY A 779 18.28 -17.92 39.93
N VAL A 780 17.89 -18.07 38.67
CA VAL A 780 18.30 -19.20 37.82
C VAL A 780 19.79 -19.09 37.47
N VAL A 781 20.51 -20.20 37.60
CA VAL A 781 21.91 -20.34 37.19
C VAL A 781 22.05 -21.47 36.18
N ALA A 782 22.60 -21.19 35.00
CA ALA A 782 22.93 -22.21 34.01
C ALA A 782 24.16 -21.80 33.19
N ALA A 783 25.10 -22.75 33.01
CA ALA A 783 26.34 -22.56 32.24
C ALA A 783 27.12 -21.27 32.58
N GLY A 784 27.21 -20.94 33.88
CA GLY A 784 27.95 -19.77 34.37
C GLY A 784 27.22 -18.42 34.23
N ILE A 785 26.01 -18.41 33.66
CA ILE A 785 25.17 -17.21 33.56
C ILE A 785 24.16 -17.22 34.71
N GLN A 786 23.97 -16.07 35.36
CA GLN A 786 23.03 -15.88 36.46
C GLN A 786 21.90 -14.92 36.04
N GLU A 787 20.68 -15.25 36.42
CA GLU A 787 19.49 -14.43 36.13
C GLU A 787 19.62 -13.01 36.70
N LYS A 788 20.16 -12.87 37.91
CA LYS A 788 20.34 -11.55 38.54
C LYS A 788 21.19 -10.57 37.73
N ASP A 789 22.16 -11.07 36.96
CA ASP A 789 23.07 -10.27 36.13
C ASP A 789 22.39 -9.87 34.82
N LEU A 790 21.66 -10.80 34.21
CA LEU A 790 20.88 -10.56 33.00
C LEU A 790 19.78 -9.52 33.23
N THR A 791 18.99 -9.72 34.29
CA THR A 791 17.86 -8.85 34.62
C THR A 791 18.34 -7.43 34.96
N LEU A 792 19.45 -7.28 35.70
CA LEU A 792 20.06 -5.98 35.97
C LEU A 792 20.54 -5.28 34.70
N ALA A 793 21.28 -5.99 33.83
CA ALA A 793 21.80 -5.42 32.59
C ALA A 793 20.66 -4.93 31.66
N ILE A 794 19.59 -5.72 31.56
CA ILE A 794 18.40 -5.38 30.76
C ILE A 794 17.65 -4.21 31.39
N ALA A 795 17.46 -4.19 32.71
CA ALA A 795 16.78 -3.09 33.40
C ALA A 795 17.52 -1.75 33.28
N LEU A 796 18.86 -1.74 33.35
CA LEU A 796 19.66 -0.54 33.15
C LEU A 796 19.54 -0.02 31.71
N THR A 797 19.56 -0.93 30.73
CA THR A 797 19.38 -0.59 29.31
C THR A 797 17.97 -0.04 29.06
N LEU A 798 16.95 -0.72 29.58
CA LEU A 798 15.55 -0.30 29.51
C LEU A 798 15.34 1.07 30.19
N SER A 799 15.97 1.29 31.33
CA SER A 799 15.93 2.57 32.04
C SER A 799 16.47 3.71 31.21
N LYS A 800 17.57 3.49 30.48
CA LYS A 800 18.13 4.51 29.60
C LYS A 800 17.15 4.84 28.47
N LEU A 801 16.66 3.81 27.79
CA LEU A 801 15.74 3.95 26.66
C LEU A 801 14.43 4.66 27.05
N LEU A 802 13.85 4.33 28.21
CA LEU A 802 12.63 4.99 28.68
C LEU A 802 12.86 6.48 28.94
N LYS A 803 14.00 6.86 29.53
CA LYS A 803 14.37 8.28 29.71
C LYS A 803 14.52 9.00 28.38
N ASP A 804 15.14 8.36 27.38
CA ASP A 804 15.29 8.90 26.03
C ASP A 804 13.92 9.14 25.35
N TYR A 805 12.89 8.38 25.73
CA TYR A 805 11.52 8.53 25.24
C TYR A 805 10.62 9.45 26.09
N GLY A 806 11.20 10.21 27.03
CA GLY A 806 10.45 11.14 27.87
C GLY A 806 9.66 10.46 28.99
N VAL A 807 10.15 9.31 29.49
CA VAL A 807 9.57 8.60 30.63
C VAL A 807 10.60 8.57 31.75
N GLN A 808 10.26 9.09 32.92
CA GLN A 808 11.12 8.96 34.09
C GLN A 808 11.16 7.51 34.56
N THR A 809 12.28 7.07 35.12
CA THR A 809 12.39 5.73 35.70
C THR A 809 12.92 5.74 37.13
N ARG A 810 12.52 4.72 37.90
CA ARG A 810 13.09 4.38 39.21
C ARG A 810 13.42 2.89 39.20
N LEU A 811 14.66 2.51 39.52
CA LEU A 811 15.03 1.10 39.65
C LEU A 811 14.93 0.68 41.12
N THR A 812 14.41 -0.52 41.41
CA THR A 812 14.43 -1.08 42.76
C THR A 812 15.87 -1.36 43.23
N ARG A 813 16.75 -1.73 42.30
CA ARG A 813 18.21 -1.78 42.47
C ARG A 813 18.95 -1.36 41.19
N SER A 814 20.10 -0.72 41.33
CA SER A 814 20.99 -0.32 40.23
C SER A 814 22.34 -1.04 40.25
N ASP A 815 22.55 -1.90 41.23
CA ASP A 815 23.74 -2.69 41.50
C ASP A 815 23.36 -4.12 41.96
N ASP A 816 24.37 -4.97 42.21
CA ASP A 816 24.18 -6.35 42.68
C ASP A 816 24.00 -6.42 44.21
N ARG A 817 23.00 -5.72 44.72
CA ARG A 817 22.60 -5.82 46.14
C ARG A 817 21.43 -6.77 46.34
N ALA A 818 21.39 -7.44 47.49
CA ALA A 818 20.22 -8.19 47.91
C ALA A 818 19.06 -7.24 48.22
N LEU A 819 17.85 -7.58 47.75
CA LEU A 819 16.65 -6.77 47.98
C LEU A 819 15.45 -7.68 48.25
N ALA A 820 14.90 -7.60 49.45
CA ALA A 820 13.76 -8.41 49.86
C ALA A 820 12.51 -8.01 49.09
N LEU A 821 11.57 -8.96 48.91
CA LEU A 821 10.35 -8.72 48.16
C LEU A 821 9.53 -7.54 48.72
N GLY A 822 9.43 -7.42 50.05
CA GLY A 822 8.76 -6.29 50.69
C GLY A 822 9.35 -4.92 50.30
N ASP A 823 10.68 -4.82 50.22
CA ASP A 823 11.36 -3.58 49.85
C ASP A 823 11.14 -3.22 48.37
N ARG A 824 11.02 -4.22 47.48
CA ARG A 824 10.66 -4.01 46.06
C ARG A 824 9.27 -3.38 45.93
N LEU A 825 8.29 -3.89 46.69
CA LEU A 825 6.92 -3.35 46.70
C LEU A 825 6.90 -1.93 47.30
N ALA A 826 7.60 -1.74 48.42
CA ALA A 826 7.70 -0.43 49.08
C ALA A 826 8.33 0.62 48.16
N ALA A 827 9.40 0.27 47.42
CA ALA A 827 10.05 1.17 46.47
C ALA A 827 9.08 1.63 45.36
N ALA A 828 8.23 0.74 44.86
CA ALA A 828 7.22 1.10 43.86
C ALA A 828 6.14 2.03 44.45
N GLN A 829 5.64 1.75 45.65
CA GLN A 829 4.59 2.53 46.31
C GLN A 829 5.04 3.91 46.80
N GLN A 830 6.31 4.04 47.20
CA GLN A 830 6.89 5.28 47.73
C GLN A 830 7.44 6.20 46.62
N THR A 831 7.47 5.75 45.37
CA THR A 831 7.97 6.55 44.25
C THR A 831 7.09 7.79 44.01
N GLN A 832 7.73 8.96 43.94
CA GLN A 832 7.09 10.25 43.61
C GLN A 832 7.72 10.89 42.36
N PRO A 833 6.90 11.45 41.43
CA PRO A 833 5.43 11.34 41.40
C PRO A 833 4.96 9.89 41.20
N ALA A 834 3.68 9.61 41.49
CA ALA A 834 3.13 8.25 41.47
C ALA A 834 3.40 7.55 40.12
N PRO A 835 3.92 6.31 40.13
CA PRO A 835 4.33 5.64 38.90
C PRO A 835 3.13 5.17 38.07
N SER A 836 3.25 5.31 36.75
CA SER A 836 2.29 4.84 35.77
C SER A 836 2.34 3.32 35.57
N ALA A 837 3.47 2.66 35.88
CA ALA A 837 3.62 1.22 35.80
C ALA A 837 4.81 0.68 36.62
N LEU A 838 4.76 -0.61 36.98
CA LEU A 838 5.87 -1.42 37.52
C LEU A 838 6.15 -2.60 36.58
N LEU A 839 7.42 -2.78 36.20
CA LEU A 839 7.88 -3.90 35.40
C LEU A 839 8.91 -4.72 36.19
N SER A 840 8.61 -5.99 36.46
CA SER A 840 9.54 -6.94 37.08
C SER A 840 10.10 -7.90 36.03
N LEU A 841 11.43 -7.98 35.92
CA LEU A 841 12.14 -8.74 34.89
C LEU A 841 12.76 -10.00 35.50
N HIS A 842 12.47 -11.16 34.89
CA HIS A 842 12.92 -12.48 35.32
C HIS A 842 13.31 -13.37 34.13
N VAL A 843 13.98 -14.49 34.40
CA VAL A 843 14.33 -15.52 33.41
C VAL A 843 13.96 -16.89 33.97
N ASN A 844 13.24 -17.66 33.17
CA ASN A 844 12.61 -18.90 33.58
C ASN A 844 13.59 -20.09 33.55
N ALA A 845 13.17 -21.21 34.13
CA ALA A 845 13.90 -22.48 34.07
C ALA A 845 12.98 -23.69 34.13
N THR A 846 13.42 -24.81 33.56
CA THR A 846 12.76 -26.11 33.71
C THR A 846 13.50 -26.98 34.74
N ARG A 847 12.74 -27.80 35.48
CA ARG A 847 13.29 -28.82 36.39
C ARG A 847 12.57 -30.17 36.12
N PRO A 848 13.28 -31.23 35.66
CA PRO A 848 14.70 -31.26 35.28
C PRO A 848 15.01 -30.32 34.09
N PRO A 849 16.27 -29.89 33.87
CA PRO A 849 16.64 -29.01 32.76
C PRO A 849 16.30 -29.64 31.41
N ARG A 850 15.56 -28.89 30.58
CA ARG A 850 15.13 -29.26 29.23
C ARG A 850 15.64 -28.22 28.23
N PRO A 851 16.71 -28.51 27.46
CA PRO A 851 17.32 -27.54 26.54
C PRO A 851 16.40 -27.09 25.39
N GLU A 852 15.39 -27.91 25.06
CA GLU A 852 14.40 -27.66 24.01
C GLU A 852 13.24 -26.74 24.43
N VAL A 853 13.04 -26.52 25.73
CA VAL A 853 11.97 -25.62 26.21
C VAL A 853 12.48 -24.19 26.22
N ASN A 854 11.96 -23.38 25.30
CA ASN A 854 12.28 -21.96 25.13
C ASN A 854 11.00 -21.11 25.03
N GLY A 855 11.17 -19.79 25.03
CA GLY A 855 10.12 -18.83 24.71
C GLY A 855 9.75 -17.87 25.84
N LEU A 856 8.97 -16.86 25.48
CA LEU A 856 8.57 -15.74 26.34
C LEU A 856 7.28 -16.05 27.09
N GLU A 857 7.24 -15.79 28.40
CA GLU A 857 6.01 -15.77 29.20
C GLU A 857 5.83 -14.38 29.84
N THR A 858 4.59 -13.93 29.97
CA THR A 858 4.31 -12.64 30.61
C THR A 858 3.08 -12.73 31.49
N TYR A 859 3.18 -12.16 32.69
CA TYR A 859 2.19 -12.30 33.73
C TYR A 859 1.65 -10.95 34.19
N HIS A 860 0.37 -10.91 34.51
CA HIS A 860 -0.32 -9.73 35.02
C HIS A 860 -1.27 -10.09 36.18
N ALA A 861 -1.68 -9.09 36.97
CA ALA A 861 -2.67 -9.29 38.02
C ALA A 861 -4.04 -9.70 37.41
N PRO A 862 -4.76 -10.71 37.95
CA PRO A 862 -5.99 -11.23 37.35
C PRO A 862 -7.06 -10.17 37.07
N ASP A 863 -7.24 -9.25 38.02
CA ASP A 863 -8.35 -8.29 38.04
C ASP A 863 -7.98 -6.90 37.47
N SER A 864 -6.74 -6.71 37.02
CA SER A 864 -6.28 -5.41 36.49
C SER A 864 -6.30 -5.38 34.96
N VAL A 865 -7.28 -4.66 34.40
CA VAL A 865 -7.40 -4.43 32.94
C VAL A 865 -6.16 -3.74 32.38
N ASP A 866 -5.64 -2.74 33.09
CA ASP A 866 -4.44 -2.00 32.67
C ASP A 866 -3.17 -2.85 32.73
N SER A 867 -3.01 -3.69 33.76
CA SER A 867 -1.89 -4.65 33.81
C SER A 867 -1.97 -5.67 32.68
N ARG A 868 -3.17 -6.16 32.36
CA ARG A 868 -3.40 -7.07 31.22
C ARG A 868 -3.05 -6.39 29.90
N ARG A 869 -3.47 -5.14 29.72
CA ARG A 869 -3.19 -4.34 28.52
C ARG A 869 -1.69 -4.07 28.36
N LEU A 870 -1.00 -3.67 29.42
CA LEU A 870 0.43 -3.44 29.43
C LEU A 870 1.20 -4.74 29.13
N ALA A 871 0.83 -5.84 29.81
CA ALA A 871 1.42 -7.16 29.58
C ALA A 871 1.24 -7.63 28.13
N GLN A 872 0.04 -7.50 27.57
CA GLN A 872 -0.23 -7.86 26.18
C GLN A 872 0.58 -7.01 25.20
N GLY A 873 0.66 -5.70 25.43
CA GLY A 873 1.46 -4.79 24.60
C GLY A 873 2.94 -5.16 24.60
N ILE A 874 3.51 -5.40 25.78
CA ILE A 874 4.91 -5.80 25.93
C ILE A 874 5.16 -7.16 25.27
N HIS A 875 4.31 -8.16 25.55
CA HIS A 875 4.47 -9.52 25.06
C HIS A 875 4.37 -9.60 23.54
N THR A 876 3.33 -9.00 22.95
CA THR A 876 3.16 -8.96 21.50
C THR A 876 4.33 -8.26 20.82
N ASN A 877 4.83 -7.16 21.38
CA ASN A 877 5.96 -6.45 20.81
C ASN A 877 7.26 -7.28 20.87
N LEU A 878 7.51 -7.97 21.98
CA LEU A 878 8.67 -8.86 22.12
C LEU A 878 8.62 -10.06 21.17
N VAL A 879 7.50 -10.76 21.07
CA VAL A 879 7.31 -11.90 20.13
C VAL A 879 7.54 -11.43 18.69
N GLN A 880 6.99 -10.28 18.31
CA GLN A 880 7.12 -9.75 16.95
C GLN A 880 8.53 -9.28 16.62
N THR A 881 9.20 -8.61 17.56
CA THR A 881 10.52 -7.99 17.37
C THR A 881 11.64 -9.02 17.41
N LEU A 882 11.59 -9.94 18.36
CA LEU A 882 12.68 -10.90 18.59
C LEU A 882 12.46 -12.24 17.88
N LYS A 883 11.25 -12.50 17.38
CA LYS A 883 10.84 -13.82 16.88
C LYS A 883 11.04 -14.93 17.93
N ILE A 884 10.97 -14.56 19.21
CA ILE A 884 11.02 -15.50 20.34
C ILE A 884 9.74 -16.34 20.38
N GLY A 885 9.85 -17.61 20.79
CA GLY A 885 8.71 -18.50 20.94
C GLY A 885 7.62 -17.92 21.85
N ASP A 886 6.37 -17.93 21.40
CA ASP A 886 5.22 -17.39 22.12
C ASP A 886 4.64 -18.43 23.09
N ARG A 887 4.69 -18.16 24.40
CA ARG A 887 4.06 -18.99 25.44
C ARG A 887 2.91 -18.29 26.15
N GLY A 888 2.56 -17.09 25.69
CA GLY A 888 1.36 -16.35 26.04
C GLY A 888 1.47 -15.46 27.26
N VAL A 889 0.41 -14.65 27.40
CA VAL A 889 0.15 -13.75 28.52
C VAL A 889 -0.86 -14.41 29.47
N ARG A 890 -0.57 -14.45 30.76
CA ARG A 890 -1.40 -15.18 31.75
C ARG A 890 -1.65 -14.36 33.01
N PRO A 891 -2.83 -14.49 33.64
CA PRO A 891 -3.05 -13.94 34.98
C PRO A 891 -2.24 -14.75 36.01
N ALA A 892 -1.62 -14.07 36.98
CA ALA A 892 -0.92 -14.72 38.10
C ALA A 892 -1.07 -13.93 39.41
N SER A 893 -1.05 -14.65 40.54
CA SER A 893 -1.19 -14.07 41.88
C SER A 893 0.16 -13.77 42.57
N PHE A 894 1.20 -13.45 41.79
CA PHE A 894 2.52 -13.10 42.34
C PHE A 894 2.41 -11.84 43.20
N ALA A 895 3.13 -11.79 44.32
CA ALA A 895 3.04 -10.65 45.24
C ALA A 895 3.50 -9.33 44.58
N ILE A 896 4.47 -9.39 43.66
CA ILE A 896 4.94 -8.24 42.87
C ILE A 896 3.86 -7.63 41.96
N LEU A 897 2.86 -8.44 41.56
CA LEU A 897 1.75 -8.01 40.70
C LEU A 897 0.58 -7.42 41.49
N ARG A 898 0.49 -7.68 42.80
CA ARG A 898 -0.61 -7.21 43.68
C ARG A 898 -0.35 -5.78 44.17
N GLN A 899 -0.25 -4.85 43.22
CA GLN A 899 -0.05 -3.42 43.47
C GLN A 899 -1.28 -2.62 43.04
N PRO A 900 -1.53 -1.45 43.64
CA PRO A 900 -2.61 -0.54 43.21
C PRO A 900 -2.30 0.19 41.89
N LEU A 901 -1.26 -0.25 41.15
CA LEU A 901 -0.79 0.34 39.89
C LEU A 901 -0.55 -0.74 38.83
N PRO A 902 -0.60 -0.41 37.52
CA PRO A 902 -0.36 -1.38 36.45
C PRO A 902 0.98 -2.09 36.62
N SER A 903 0.96 -3.42 36.77
CA SER A 903 2.14 -4.21 37.11
C SER A 903 2.28 -5.44 36.23
N VAL A 904 3.49 -5.68 35.72
CA VAL A 904 3.79 -6.79 34.81
C VAL A 904 5.04 -7.53 35.27
N HIS A 905 5.01 -8.86 35.19
CA HIS A 905 6.13 -9.76 35.45
C HIS A 905 6.48 -10.45 34.14
N ILE A 906 7.72 -10.34 33.70
CA ILE A 906 8.15 -10.79 32.38
C ILE A 906 9.22 -11.87 32.55
N GLU A 907 8.93 -13.07 32.05
CA GLU A 907 9.89 -14.16 31.93
C GLU A 907 10.51 -14.11 30.54
N LEU A 908 11.74 -13.61 30.46
CA LEU A 908 12.40 -13.20 29.22
C LEU A 908 12.89 -14.36 28.33
N GLY A 909 12.66 -15.60 28.75
CA GLY A 909 13.14 -16.83 28.14
C GLY A 909 13.46 -17.89 29.20
N TYR A 910 13.98 -19.04 28.78
CA TYR A 910 14.42 -20.11 29.68
C TYR A 910 15.95 -20.22 29.71
N LEU A 911 16.60 -19.96 30.84
CA LEU A 911 18.07 -20.06 30.93
C LEU A 911 18.57 -21.51 30.77
N THR A 912 17.70 -22.49 31.02
CA THR A 912 17.97 -23.91 30.75
C THR A 912 17.94 -24.27 29.26
N SER A 913 17.35 -23.41 28.41
CA SER A 913 17.33 -23.61 26.95
C SER A 913 18.69 -23.32 26.34
N SER A 914 19.11 -24.08 25.34
CA SER A 914 20.30 -23.72 24.56
C SER A 914 20.09 -22.45 23.74
N GLU A 915 18.89 -22.23 23.19
CA GLU A 915 18.57 -21.10 22.32
C GLU A 915 18.43 -19.81 23.12
N ASP A 916 17.54 -19.77 24.11
CA ASP A 916 17.33 -18.56 24.90
C ASP A 916 18.58 -18.17 25.69
N ARG A 917 19.37 -19.14 26.18
CA ARG A 917 20.64 -18.83 26.85
C ARG A 917 21.66 -18.21 25.90
N THR A 918 21.72 -18.67 24.66
CA THR A 918 22.61 -18.08 23.64
C THR A 918 22.15 -16.66 23.32
N ASN A 919 20.85 -16.48 23.08
CA ASN A 919 20.26 -15.17 22.79
C ASN A 919 20.41 -14.19 23.96
N LEU A 920 20.10 -14.60 25.19
CA LEU A 920 20.23 -13.74 26.38
C LEU A 920 21.70 -13.45 26.72
N GLY A 921 22.63 -14.32 26.33
CA GLY A 921 24.07 -14.07 26.41
C GLY A 921 24.56 -12.98 25.44
N ASP A 922 23.85 -12.78 24.32
CA ASP A 922 24.16 -11.77 23.31
C ASP A 922 23.72 -10.36 23.73
N THR A 923 24.65 -9.41 23.70
CA THR A 923 24.40 -8.01 24.09
C THR A 923 23.46 -7.28 23.15
N GLU A 924 23.55 -7.49 21.83
CA GLU A 924 22.65 -6.88 20.84
C GLU A 924 21.23 -7.43 20.99
N TYR A 925 21.08 -8.73 21.27
CA TYR A 925 19.78 -9.32 21.57
C TYR A 925 19.15 -8.67 22.80
N ARG A 926 19.90 -8.53 23.91
CA ARG A 926 19.42 -7.85 25.13
C ARG A 926 19.03 -6.38 24.88
N GLN A 927 19.74 -5.67 24.01
CA GLN A 927 19.38 -4.30 23.62
C GLN A 927 18.07 -4.24 22.83
N ARG A 928 17.90 -5.14 21.84
CA ARG A 928 16.63 -5.25 21.08
C ARG A 928 15.46 -5.61 21.99
N LEU A 929 15.69 -6.51 22.94
CA LEU A 929 14.71 -6.91 23.97
C LEU A 929 14.32 -5.71 24.85
N ALA A 930 15.29 -5.01 25.44
CA ALA A 930 15.01 -3.83 26.26
C ALA A 930 14.26 -2.73 25.48
N LYS A 931 14.59 -2.54 24.20
CA LYS A 931 13.92 -1.58 23.33
C LYS A 931 12.48 -1.96 23.02
N ALA A 932 12.21 -3.23 22.72
CA ALA A 932 10.85 -3.70 22.51
C ALA A 932 9.95 -3.48 23.75
N ILE A 933 10.50 -3.70 24.95
CA ILE A 933 9.81 -3.39 26.21
C ILE A 933 9.58 -1.88 26.34
N ALA A 934 10.61 -1.05 26.13
CA ALA A 934 10.53 0.40 26.27
C ALA A 934 9.40 1.00 25.42
N LEU A 935 9.25 0.54 24.18
CA LEU A 935 8.26 1.06 23.24
C LEU A 935 6.83 0.71 23.61
N ALA A 936 6.60 -0.52 24.06
CA ALA A 936 5.30 -0.94 24.54
C ALA A 936 4.90 -0.13 25.79
N VAL A 937 5.86 0.13 26.68
CA VAL A 937 5.65 0.96 27.87
C VAL A 937 5.36 2.41 27.49
N VAL A 938 6.12 3.01 26.58
CA VAL A 938 5.90 4.40 26.11
C VAL A 938 4.52 4.55 25.49
N GLN A 939 4.10 3.59 24.67
CA GLN A 939 2.76 3.59 24.07
C GLN A 939 1.66 3.47 25.13
N PHE A 940 1.89 2.68 26.18
CA PHE A 940 0.97 2.55 27.29
C PHE A 940 0.84 3.87 28.06
N VAL A 941 1.96 4.44 28.53
CA VAL A 941 1.92 5.65 29.38
C VAL A 941 1.42 6.90 28.64
N LYS A 942 1.68 7.05 27.34
CA LYS A 942 1.16 8.18 26.55
C LYS A 942 -0.36 8.17 26.36
N LYS A 943 -1.01 7.02 26.48
CA LYS A 943 -2.49 6.93 26.38
C LYS A 943 -3.21 7.23 27.70
N THR A 944 -2.49 7.29 28.81
CA THR A 944 -3.06 7.47 30.15
C THR A 944 -3.01 8.93 30.63
N VAL A 945 -2.27 9.81 29.93
CA VAL A 945 -2.12 11.26 30.23
C VAL A 945 -3.10 12.12 29.40
N GLY A 946 -4.26 11.57 29.05
CA GLY A 946 -5.30 12.23 28.23
C GLY A 946 -6.48 12.68 29.05
#